data_AF-A0A6P8RUQ7-F1
#
_entry.id   AF-A0A6P8RUQ7-F1
#
_cell.length_a   1.000
_cell.length_b   1.000
_cell.length_c   1.000
_cell.angle_alpha   90.00
_cell.angle_beta   90.00
_cell.angle_gamma   90.00
#
_symmetry.space_group_name_H-M   'P 1'
#
loop_
_entity.id
_entity.type
_entity.pdbx_description
1 polymer ?
#
loop_
_entity_poly.entity_id
_entity_poly.type
_entity_poly.pdbx_seq_one_letter_code
_entity_poly.pdbx_strand_id
1 'polypeptide(L)'
;MEAPFTTSYCLPLRTVMLSLIKLSILVALIPFSKVASGSCPPQCVCETRPWFTPQSVYHEAKTVDCNDLLLTNVPTNLSTDTQVLLLQSNKISRVSSELQSLDNLTELDLSQNHFASIEDVGLANLSQLITLYLEENQVSNLPNYCLKDLKNLEELYINHNQISSIDPEAFSGLTSLLRLHLNANKLQFIDNRWFQALPNLEILMIGENPIVALQSMNFQPLGKLHSLVLAGMELQEIPEDAFVGLDYLESLSFFDNKLSRVPKEGLKNLPLMKFLDLNKNPIEKILIGDFQDMPHLQELSLNNMDDLVSVEHSAFQGLPELTKLEMRNNPRLSFIDRSAFQDTLSLKTLLLSNSDLHLVPREVFRSLPNLKELSLYGNPLRCDCSANWGILRNQSVRLSESQSTLCASPTQLNGHLFKEVLENGLFSDCLPMISIHTFPSYLNKTSSMIISLDCRAMAEPEPEFYWMTPSGEKVTQDTESTKHKLLGGGTLVIVEARPEDSGLYTCVAWNSDGSDTKSTTVHINGTTEEKGLALLVVAKKVQSHFVVVEWKVFPGFASPQWSSATMHIHNPHISYTAKVPLDIKEYNLTHLQPATKYEICLTISLVSNVAQRSCLNVTTKEASLAVEMVSQPSGMALVAVLGSLFAALSMVLLVLYVGHQLKQKSCHHSLKKYVQHTSSIPLNELYPPLINLWENESEKEKDCTLEQPPAPPNFPVPPALQIDTSKTYIWQP
;
A
#
# COMPACT_ATOMS: atom_id res chain seq x y z
N MET A 1 24.27 -2.40 68.37
CA MET A 1 23.85 -2.40 69.79
C MET A 1 22.39 -1.97 69.84
N GLU A 2 21.62 -2.59 70.74
CA GLU A 2 20.32 -2.18 71.28
C GLU A 2 19.27 -1.52 70.35
N ALA A 3 18.23 -2.31 70.04
CA ALA A 3 16.85 -1.86 69.83
C ALA A 3 16.07 -2.02 71.19
N PRO A 4 14.72 -1.88 71.36
CA PRO A 4 13.66 -2.34 70.44
C PRO A 4 12.31 -1.55 70.41
N PHE A 5 11.36 -2.15 69.70
CA PHE A 5 9.95 -1.81 69.43
C PHE A 5 8.96 -1.88 70.62
N THR A 6 7.82 -1.19 70.47
CA THR A 6 6.42 -1.61 70.82
C THR A 6 5.43 -0.82 69.92
N THR A 7 4.27 -1.23 69.37
CA THR A 7 3.27 -2.35 69.47
C THR A 7 2.25 -2.30 70.62
N SER A 8 0.93 -2.49 70.45
CA SER A 8 0.00 -2.41 69.28
C SER A 8 -1.49 -2.55 69.74
N TYR A 9 -2.47 -2.17 68.90
CA TYR A 9 -3.90 -2.60 68.84
C TYR A 9 -5.02 -2.19 69.85
N CYS A 10 -6.23 -2.01 69.26
CA CYS A 10 -7.63 -2.25 69.73
C CYS A 10 -8.46 -1.26 70.60
N LEU A 11 -9.47 -0.61 69.96
CA LEU A 11 -10.97 -0.77 70.07
C LEU A 11 -11.66 -1.11 71.43
N PRO A 12 -12.97 -0.77 71.68
CA PRO A 12 -14.08 -0.49 70.73
C PRO A 12 -15.07 0.68 71.10
N LEU A 13 -16.30 0.63 70.55
CA LEU A 13 -17.34 1.68 70.38
C LEU A 13 -18.39 1.88 71.52
N ARG A 14 -19.15 3.01 71.40
CA ARG A 14 -20.64 3.16 71.43
C ARG A 14 -21.40 3.84 72.63
N THR A 15 -21.85 5.09 72.36
CA THR A 15 -23.22 5.67 72.51
C THR A 15 -24.06 5.58 73.80
N VAL A 16 -24.31 6.74 74.43
CA VAL A 16 -25.64 7.26 74.90
C VAL A 16 -25.59 8.80 74.70
N MET A 17 -26.40 9.49 73.89
CA MET A 17 -27.84 9.83 73.89
C MET A 17 -28.30 10.88 74.93
N LEU A 18 -29.27 11.73 74.55
CA LEU A 18 -29.93 12.84 75.28
C LEU A 18 -29.08 14.13 75.52
N SER A 19 -29.60 15.37 75.44
CA SER A 19 -30.41 16.04 74.39
C SER A 19 -30.77 17.48 74.81
N LEU A 20 -30.66 18.47 73.90
CA LEU A 20 -31.19 19.86 74.01
C LEU A 20 -30.48 20.72 75.10
N ILE A 21 -30.39 22.06 75.05
CA ILE A 21 -31.15 23.12 74.34
C ILE A 21 -30.20 24.03 73.50
N LYS A 22 -30.77 24.86 72.61
CA LYS A 22 -30.08 25.75 71.64
C LYS A 22 -29.61 27.10 72.23
N LEU A 23 -28.83 27.83 71.42
CA LEU A 23 -28.48 29.28 71.51
C LEU A 23 -27.52 29.67 72.67
N SER A 24 -26.60 30.64 72.53
CA SER A 24 -26.09 31.35 71.34
C SER A 24 -24.83 32.18 71.66
N ILE A 25 -23.99 32.42 70.63
CA ILE A 25 -23.10 33.58 70.46
C ILE A 25 -22.20 33.95 71.66
N LEU A 26 -20.89 33.60 71.59
CA LEU A 26 -19.82 34.60 71.46
C LEU A 26 -18.45 33.93 71.14
N VAL A 27 -18.07 33.88 69.87
CA VAL A 27 -16.67 33.64 69.45
C VAL A 27 -16.33 34.60 68.33
N ALA A 28 -15.46 35.57 68.61
CA ALA A 28 -14.90 36.48 67.63
C ALA A 28 -13.53 37.01 68.13
N LEU A 29 -12.63 37.28 67.18
CA LEU A 29 -11.38 38.04 67.37
C LEU A 29 -10.30 37.40 68.26
N ILE A 30 -9.62 36.38 67.72
CA ILE A 30 -8.15 36.37 67.70
C ILE A 30 -7.73 36.35 66.22
N PRO A 31 -6.94 37.32 65.73
CA PRO A 31 -6.54 37.36 64.33
C PRO A 31 -5.35 36.43 64.08
N PHE A 32 -5.55 35.38 63.27
CA PHE A 32 -4.42 34.73 62.61
C PHE A 32 -3.84 35.69 61.56
N SER A 33 -2.52 35.86 61.58
CA SER A 33 -1.82 36.74 60.66
C SER A 33 -1.95 36.26 59.21
N LYS A 34 -2.59 37.05 58.34
CA LYS A 34 -2.51 36.86 56.89
C LYS A 34 -1.05 37.00 56.45
N VAL A 35 -0.43 35.88 56.09
CA VAL A 35 0.76 35.86 55.24
C VAL A 35 0.30 35.90 53.79
N ALA A 36 1.03 36.64 52.95
CA ALA A 36 0.86 36.85 51.50
C ALA A 36 -0.36 36.20 50.81
N SER A 37 -1.31 37.03 50.38
CA SER A 37 -2.38 36.60 49.47
C SER A 37 -1.88 36.43 48.04
N GLY A 38 -1.35 35.25 47.72
CA GLY A 38 -1.20 34.79 46.33
C GLY A 38 -2.58 34.52 45.72
N SER A 39 -2.80 34.96 44.48
CA SER A 39 -4.09 34.81 43.80
C SER A 39 -4.16 33.46 43.08
N CYS A 40 -4.69 32.44 43.76
CA CYS A 40 -5.05 31.18 43.12
C CYS A 40 -6.48 31.27 42.54
N PRO A 41 -6.73 30.89 41.28
CA PRO A 41 -8.08 30.84 40.75
C PRO A 41 -8.96 29.85 41.54
N PRO A 42 -10.23 30.18 41.86
CA PRO A 42 -11.03 29.45 42.85
C PRO A 42 -11.50 28.04 42.44
N GLN A 43 -11.18 27.59 41.23
CA GLN A 43 -11.45 26.25 40.73
C GLN A 43 -10.17 25.40 40.56
N CYS A 44 -8.99 26.03 40.62
CA CYS A 44 -7.69 25.42 40.37
C CYS A 44 -6.95 25.12 41.69
N VAL A 45 -5.93 24.27 41.62
CA VAL A 45 -5.01 23.97 42.72
C VAL A 45 -3.68 24.68 42.45
N CYS A 46 -3.20 25.48 43.41
CA CYS A 46 -1.91 26.17 43.29
C CYS A 46 -0.96 25.69 44.38
N GLU A 47 0.14 25.07 43.99
CA GLU A 47 1.13 24.49 44.91
C GLU A 47 2.54 24.52 44.30
N THR A 48 3.56 24.11 45.06
CA THR A 48 4.93 23.97 44.56
C THR A 48 5.23 22.50 44.36
N ARG A 49 5.47 22.08 43.11
CA ARG A 49 5.71 20.68 42.73
C ARG A 49 7.19 20.47 42.36
N PRO A 50 7.70 19.23 42.52
CA PRO A 50 8.86 18.77 41.75
C PRO A 50 8.65 19.01 40.26
N TRP A 51 9.63 19.63 39.62
CA TRP A 51 9.70 19.80 38.17
C TRP A 51 11.08 19.34 37.69
N PHE A 52 11.17 18.87 36.44
CA PHE A 52 12.41 18.39 35.86
C PHE A 52 12.61 19.04 34.48
N THR A 53 13.83 19.51 34.20
CA THR A 53 14.14 20.01 32.84
C THR A 53 14.14 18.86 31.82
N PRO A 54 14.09 19.16 30.50
CA PRO A 54 14.31 18.21 29.42
C PRO A 54 15.65 17.41 29.48
N GLN A 55 16.59 17.81 30.35
CA GLN A 55 17.85 17.11 30.66
C GLN A 55 17.82 16.39 32.03
N SER A 56 16.63 16.16 32.61
CA SER A 56 16.39 15.50 33.91
C SER A 56 16.97 16.23 35.14
N VAL A 57 17.16 17.55 35.09
CA VAL A 57 17.63 18.34 36.24
C VAL A 57 16.46 18.68 37.15
N TYR A 58 16.56 18.34 38.44
CA TYR A 58 15.51 18.55 39.44
C TYR A 58 15.40 20.02 39.90
N HIS A 59 14.17 20.51 39.97
CA HIS A 59 13.80 21.81 40.54
C HIS A 59 12.49 21.71 41.35
N GLU A 60 12.20 22.76 42.13
CA GLU A 60 10.87 23.02 42.67
C GLU A 60 10.24 24.18 41.87
N ALA A 61 9.04 24.00 41.33
CA ALA A 61 8.37 24.99 40.50
C ALA A 61 6.96 25.31 41.03
N LYS A 62 6.53 26.57 40.88
CA LYS A 62 5.19 27.01 41.23
C LYS A 62 4.19 26.62 40.13
N THR A 63 3.37 25.63 40.45
CA THR A 63 2.36 25.05 39.56
C THR A 63 0.98 25.62 39.86
N VAL A 64 0.26 26.00 38.81
CA VAL A 64 -1.19 26.21 38.83
C VAL A 64 -1.83 25.12 37.99
N ASP A 65 -2.62 24.27 38.63
CA ASP A 65 -3.27 23.09 38.07
C ASP A 65 -4.77 23.36 37.91
N CYS A 66 -5.22 23.47 36.66
CA CYS A 66 -6.57 23.77 36.24
C CYS A 66 -7.14 22.66 35.32
N ASN A 67 -6.63 21.44 35.46
CA ASN A 67 -6.92 20.30 34.58
C ASN A 67 -8.35 19.76 34.75
N ASP A 68 -8.95 19.30 33.64
CA ASP A 68 -10.26 18.61 33.61
C ASP A 68 -11.46 19.43 34.14
N LEU A 69 -11.32 20.76 34.23
CA LEU A 69 -12.31 21.69 34.81
C LEU A 69 -13.42 22.15 33.84
N LEU A 70 -13.41 21.69 32.59
CA LEU A 70 -14.34 22.09 31.52
C LEU A 70 -14.32 23.60 31.18
N LEU A 71 -13.21 24.29 31.47
CA LEU A 71 -13.01 25.72 31.26
C LEU A 71 -13.12 26.09 29.78
N THR A 72 -13.79 27.20 29.49
CA THR A 72 -13.87 27.76 28.12
C THR A 72 -12.88 28.88 27.84
N ASN A 73 -12.24 29.41 28.89
CA ASN A 73 -11.25 30.49 28.85
C ASN A 73 -10.20 30.22 29.94
N VAL A 74 -8.98 30.76 29.77
CA VAL A 74 -7.96 30.75 30.82
C VAL A 74 -8.47 31.51 32.06
N PRO A 75 -8.25 31.02 33.29
CA PRO A 75 -8.71 31.71 34.49
C PRO A 75 -8.07 33.10 34.67
N THR A 76 -8.86 34.09 35.07
CA THR A 76 -8.33 35.43 35.38
C THR A 76 -7.74 35.50 36.79
N ASN A 77 -6.77 36.40 36.98
CA ASN A 77 -5.99 36.59 38.21
C ASN A 77 -5.02 35.43 38.54
N LEU A 78 -4.36 34.85 37.54
CA LEU A 78 -3.15 34.04 37.72
C LEU A 78 -2.03 34.86 38.36
N SER A 79 -1.12 34.21 39.09
CA SER A 79 0.00 34.87 39.78
C SER A 79 1.20 35.01 38.85
N THR A 80 1.87 36.17 38.83
CA THR A 80 2.99 36.47 37.92
C THR A 80 4.29 35.73 38.26
N ASP A 81 4.29 34.96 39.34
CA ASP A 81 5.34 34.03 39.76
C ASP A 81 4.97 32.55 39.51
N THR A 82 3.91 32.29 38.74
CA THR A 82 3.60 30.96 38.18
C THR A 82 4.69 30.56 37.19
N GLN A 83 5.16 29.31 37.28
CA GLN A 83 6.19 28.74 36.42
C GLN A 83 5.62 27.59 35.56
N VAL A 84 4.70 26.82 36.12
CA VAL A 84 4.00 25.72 35.42
C VAL A 84 2.51 26.03 35.42
N LEU A 85 1.86 26.03 34.24
CA LEU A 85 0.42 26.21 34.11
C LEU A 85 -0.18 25.03 33.35
N LEU A 86 -1.01 24.25 34.04
CA LEU A 86 -1.67 23.06 33.48
C LEU A 86 -3.15 23.36 33.23
N LEU A 87 -3.58 23.21 31.98
CA LEU A 87 -4.94 23.48 31.49
C LEU A 87 -5.45 22.35 30.58
N GLN A 88 -4.92 21.12 30.74
CA GLN A 88 -5.30 19.92 29.99
C GLN A 88 -6.82 19.63 30.06
N SER A 89 -7.35 18.92 29.08
CA SER A 89 -8.74 18.37 29.10
C SER A 89 -9.83 19.43 29.33
N ASN A 90 -9.63 20.63 28.79
CA ASN A 90 -10.57 21.75 28.91
C ASN A 90 -11.28 22.00 27.56
N LYS A 91 -11.95 23.15 27.43
CA LYS A 91 -12.75 23.54 26.26
C LYS A 91 -12.33 24.90 25.73
N ILE A 92 -11.09 25.30 26.00
CA ILE A 92 -10.52 26.58 25.61
C ILE A 92 -10.26 26.52 24.10
N SER A 93 -10.76 27.51 23.37
CA SER A 93 -10.48 27.68 21.93
C SER A 93 -9.66 28.93 21.61
N ARG A 94 -9.52 29.85 22.58
CA ARG A 94 -8.76 31.10 22.44
C ARG A 94 -8.30 31.66 23.80
N VAL A 95 -7.09 32.21 23.81
CA VAL A 95 -6.52 33.09 24.84
C VAL A 95 -6.56 34.53 24.33
N SER A 96 -6.83 35.51 25.20
CA SER A 96 -6.94 36.92 24.82
C SER A 96 -5.76 37.75 25.31
N SER A 97 -5.48 37.70 26.62
CA SER A 97 -4.38 38.43 27.27
C SER A 97 -3.90 37.83 28.58
N GLU A 98 -4.50 36.72 29.01
CA GLU A 98 -4.35 36.12 30.34
C GLU A 98 -2.93 35.57 30.59
N LEU A 99 -2.23 35.15 29.52
CA LEU A 99 -0.84 34.67 29.58
C LEU A 99 0.19 35.81 29.48
N GLN A 100 -0.19 37.02 29.03
CA GLN A 100 0.75 38.12 28.74
C GLN A 100 1.42 38.74 29.99
N SER A 101 1.03 38.31 31.19
CA SER A 101 1.62 38.73 32.47
C SER A 101 2.41 37.61 33.17
N LEU A 102 2.63 36.47 32.50
CA LEU A 102 3.32 35.30 33.06
C LEU A 102 4.77 35.22 32.55
N ASP A 103 5.54 36.29 32.77
CA ASP A 103 6.93 36.42 32.28
C ASP A 103 7.87 35.28 32.73
N ASN A 104 7.54 34.58 33.83
CA ASN A 104 8.33 33.49 34.41
C ASN A 104 7.85 32.08 34.03
N LEU A 105 6.90 31.94 33.10
CA LEU A 105 6.32 30.66 32.72
C LEU A 105 7.34 29.79 31.96
N THR A 106 7.69 28.64 32.53
CA THR A 106 8.63 27.65 31.98
C THR A 106 7.94 26.46 31.32
N GLU A 107 6.72 26.12 31.76
CA GLU A 107 5.92 25.02 31.20
C GLU A 107 4.45 25.44 31.05
N LEU A 108 3.87 25.15 29.90
CA LEU A 108 2.48 25.43 29.57
C LEU A 108 1.85 24.21 28.93
N ASP A 109 0.83 23.65 29.58
CA ASP A 109 0.03 22.56 29.04
C ASP A 109 -1.36 23.05 28.65
N LEU A 110 -1.65 22.98 27.35
CA LEU A 110 -2.92 23.29 26.71
C LEU A 110 -3.39 22.11 25.82
N SER A 111 -2.94 20.88 26.14
CA SER A 111 -3.37 19.65 25.46
C SER A 111 -4.87 19.38 25.64
N GLN A 112 -5.45 18.55 24.76
CA GLN A 112 -6.86 18.13 24.83
C GLN A 112 -7.85 19.31 24.98
N ASN A 113 -7.73 20.31 24.09
CA ASN A 113 -8.53 21.52 24.06
C ASN A 113 -9.12 21.76 22.65
N HIS A 114 -9.61 22.98 22.36
CA HIS A 114 -10.30 23.32 21.11
C HIS A 114 -9.57 24.42 20.30
N PHE A 115 -8.25 24.53 20.40
CA PHE A 115 -7.49 25.51 19.60
C PHE A 115 -7.46 25.12 18.12
N ALA A 116 -8.01 25.96 17.25
CA ALA A 116 -8.07 25.74 15.79
C ALA A 116 -6.93 26.43 15.00
N SER A 117 -6.30 27.43 15.62
CA SER A 117 -5.15 28.18 15.11
C SER A 117 -4.13 28.37 16.24
N ILE A 118 -2.85 28.36 15.88
CA ILE A 118 -1.75 28.65 16.81
C ILE A 118 -1.77 30.13 17.30
N GLU A 119 -2.36 31.04 16.52
CA GLU A 119 -2.52 32.45 16.91
C GLU A 119 -3.52 32.62 18.08
N ASP A 120 -4.53 31.76 18.16
CA ASP A 120 -5.53 31.77 19.24
C ASP A 120 -4.94 31.28 20.58
N VAL A 121 -3.75 30.66 20.59
CA VAL A 121 -3.06 30.20 21.82
C VAL A 121 -2.42 31.38 22.60
N GLY A 122 -2.18 32.52 21.95
CA GLY A 122 -1.74 33.74 22.63
C GLY A 122 -0.29 33.76 23.14
N LEU A 123 0.61 32.98 22.52
CA LEU A 123 2.01 32.69 22.93
C LEU A 123 2.99 33.89 22.90
N ALA A 124 2.51 35.12 22.75
CA ALA A 124 3.36 36.31 22.63
C ALA A 124 4.14 36.60 23.92
N ASN A 125 5.41 37.03 23.77
CA ASN A 125 6.34 37.37 24.85
C ASN A 125 6.72 36.26 25.87
N LEU A 126 6.25 35.01 25.74
CA LEU A 126 6.55 33.89 26.66
C LEU A 126 8.00 33.35 26.50
N SER A 127 8.98 34.24 26.66
CA SER A 127 10.39 33.97 26.32
C SER A 127 11.13 33.02 27.27
N GLN A 128 10.57 32.74 28.46
CA GLN A 128 11.11 31.77 29.42
C GLN A 128 10.54 30.36 29.25
N LEU A 129 9.62 30.15 28.31
CA LEU A 129 8.96 28.86 28.09
C LEU A 129 9.97 27.84 27.53
N ILE A 130 10.05 26.69 28.19
CA ILE A 130 10.97 25.56 27.89
C ILE A 130 10.18 24.42 27.24
N THR A 131 9.00 24.10 27.77
CA THR A 131 8.13 23.02 27.28
C THR A 131 6.71 23.54 27.01
N LEU A 132 6.14 23.16 25.86
CA LEU A 132 4.79 23.53 25.43
C LEU A 132 4.02 22.30 24.91
N TYR A 133 2.90 21.97 25.57
CA TYR A 133 1.98 20.91 25.17
C TYR A 133 0.73 21.49 24.48
N LEU A 134 0.46 21.03 23.26
CA LEU A 134 -0.66 21.43 22.39
C LEU A 134 -1.26 20.23 21.65
N GLU A 135 -0.94 18.99 22.03
CA GLU A 135 -1.49 17.79 21.43
C GLU A 135 -3.02 17.65 21.64
N GLU A 136 -3.65 16.85 20.79
CA GLU A 136 -5.11 16.61 20.80
C GLU A 136 -5.94 17.90 20.74
N ASN A 137 -5.49 18.84 19.91
CA ASN A 137 -6.18 20.07 19.54
C ASN A 137 -6.65 20.01 18.07
N GLN A 138 -7.05 21.16 17.52
CA GLN A 138 -7.65 21.29 16.19
C GLN A 138 -6.81 22.19 15.26
N VAL A 139 -5.53 22.41 15.58
CA VAL A 139 -4.64 23.31 14.84
C VAL A 139 -4.46 22.78 13.42
N SER A 140 -4.75 23.64 12.43
CA SER A 140 -4.90 23.23 11.01
C SER A 140 -3.74 23.67 10.11
N ASN A 141 -2.98 24.69 10.52
CA ASN A 141 -1.77 25.17 9.84
C ASN A 141 -0.82 25.89 10.82
N LEU A 142 0.47 25.96 10.46
CA LEU A 142 1.47 26.78 11.17
C LEU A 142 2.01 27.88 10.21
N PRO A 143 1.60 29.15 10.38
CA PRO A 143 2.05 30.24 9.51
C PRO A 143 3.44 30.77 9.92
N ASN A 144 4.10 31.48 9.01
CA ASN A 144 5.44 32.06 9.24
C ASN A 144 5.52 32.87 10.57
N TYR A 145 6.61 32.68 11.32
CA TYR A 145 6.91 33.38 12.59
C TYR A 145 5.92 33.20 13.76
N CYS A 146 5.01 32.23 13.71
CA CYS A 146 3.98 32.07 14.76
C CYS A 146 4.53 31.74 16.16
N LEU A 147 5.74 31.18 16.26
CA LEU A 147 6.39 30.77 17.53
C LEU A 147 7.64 31.60 17.87
N LYS A 148 7.89 32.71 17.16
CA LYS A 148 9.16 33.46 17.14
C LYS A 148 9.71 33.98 18.48
N ASP A 149 8.84 34.16 19.47
CA ASP A 149 9.18 34.77 20.75
C ASP A 149 9.61 33.72 21.80
N LEU A 150 9.35 32.43 21.53
CA LEU A 150 9.64 31.27 22.39
C LEU A 150 11.10 30.78 22.27
N LYS A 151 12.05 31.68 22.49
CA LYS A 151 13.48 31.46 22.16
C LYS A 151 14.19 30.43 23.04
N ASN A 152 13.67 30.19 24.24
CA ASN A 152 14.17 29.19 25.19
C ASN A 152 13.44 27.85 25.09
N LEU A 153 12.52 27.68 24.13
CA LEU A 153 11.75 26.45 23.99
C LEU A 153 12.66 25.30 23.56
N GLU A 154 12.68 24.23 24.36
CA GLU A 154 13.45 23.01 24.15
C GLU A 154 12.55 21.86 23.67
N GLU A 155 11.28 21.84 24.08
CA GLU A 155 10.31 20.80 23.71
C GLU A 155 8.98 21.39 23.21
N LEU A 156 8.53 20.91 22.05
CA LEU A 156 7.24 21.28 21.45
C LEU A 156 6.43 20.04 21.06
N TYR A 157 5.28 19.88 21.71
CA TYR A 157 4.30 18.82 21.42
C TYR A 157 3.08 19.42 20.71
N ILE A 158 2.90 19.06 19.44
CA ILE A 158 1.75 19.49 18.62
C ILE A 158 1.24 18.35 17.71
N ASN A 159 1.45 17.12 18.17
CA ASN A 159 0.93 15.89 17.61
C ASN A 159 -0.60 15.76 17.80
N HIS A 160 -1.23 14.76 17.16
CA HIS A 160 -2.68 14.54 17.20
C HIS A 160 -3.52 15.80 16.87
N ASN A 161 -3.07 16.60 15.89
CA ASN A 161 -3.73 17.82 15.43
C ASN A 161 -4.20 17.65 13.97
N GLN A 162 -4.59 18.76 13.32
CA GLN A 162 -5.11 18.78 11.95
C GLN A 162 -4.14 19.47 10.97
N ILE A 163 -2.86 19.59 11.32
CA ILE A 163 -1.88 20.40 10.59
C ILE A 163 -1.68 19.83 9.19
N SER A 164 -2.15 20.58 8.20
CA SER A 164 -2.09 20.23 6.77
C SER A 164 -1.01 21.00 6.02
N SER A 165 -0.57 22.14 6.57
CA SER A 165 0.51 22.96 6.03
C SER A 165 1.34 23.61 7.14
N ILE A 166 2.63 23.74 6.88
CA ILE A 166 3.60 24.46 7.70
C ILE A 166 4.32 25.41 6.73
N ASP A 167 4.38 26.69 7.06
CA ASP A 167 5.09 27.68 6.27
C ASP A 167 6.63 27.56 6.46
N PRO A 168 7.46 27.94 5.46
CA PRO A 168 8.92 27.81 5.54
C PRO A 168 9.58 28.42 6.78
N GLU A 169 9.08 29.54 7.29
CA GLU A 169 9.64 30.27 8.45
C GLU A 169 8.75 30.12 9.71
N ALA A 170 7.86 29.12 9.79
CA ALA A 170 6.95 28.93 10.93
C ALA A 170 7.70 28.72 12.27
N PHE A 171 8.75 27.91 12.25
CA PHE A 171 9.62 27.64 13.41
C PHE A 171 10.73 28.69 13.62
N SER A 172 10.73 29.78 12.85
CA SER A 172 11.74 30.86 12.96
C SER A 172 11.70 31.50 14.35
N GLY A 173 12.80 31.35 15.10
CA GLY A 173 12.95 31.83 16.47
C GLY A 173 13.17 30.72 17.52
N LEU A 174 12.84 29.46 17.19
CA LEU A 174 12.98 28.30 18.09
C LEU A 174 14.43 27.75 18.13
N THR A 175 15.40 28.63 18.39
CA THR A 175 16.83 28.30 18.29
C THR A 175 17.33 27.29 19.32
N SER A 176 16.58 27.05 20.39
CA SER A 176 16.93 26.14 21.49
C SER A 176 16.23 24.78 21.39
N LEU A 177 15.39 24.55 20.38
CA LEU A 177 14.52 23.38 20.32
C LEU A 177 15.32 22.08 20.14
N LEU A 178 15.11 21.14 21.04
CA LEU A 178 15.72 19.81 21.08
C LEU A 178 14.75 18.73 20.62
N ARG A 179 13.44 18.87 20.91
CA ARG A 179 12.40 17.85 20.62
C ARG A 179 11.18 18.46 19.96
N LEU A 180 10.76 17.86 18.84
CA LEU A 180 9.61 18.31 18.04
C LEU A 180 8.70 17.14 17.68
N HIS A 181 7.48 17.17 18.20
CA HIS A 181 6.45 16.16 17.96
C HIS A 181 5.35 16.72 17.05
N LEU A 182 5.36 16.26 15.79
CA LEU A 182 4.45 16.60 14.70
C LEU A 182 3.60 15.39 14.26
N ASN A 183 3.70 14.24 14.94
CA ASN A 183 3.04 13.02 14.51
C ASN A 183 1.50 13.10 14.57
N ALA A 184 0.83 12.23 13.82
CA ALA A 184 -0.62 12.13 13.74
C ALA A 184 -1.31 13.44 13.29
N ASN A 185 -0.72 14.11 12.31
CA ASN A 185 -1.25 15.32 11.66
C ASN A 185 -1.77 15.01 10.24
N LYS A 186 -1.77 15.97 9.31
CA LYS A 186 -2.33 15.85 7.95
C LYS A 186 -1.36 16.33 6.86
N LEU A 187 -0.06 16.32 7.15
CA LEU A 187 1.01 16.67 6.20
C LEU A 187 1.09 15.64 5.07
N GLN A 188 1.29 16.10 3.83
CA GLN A 188 1.37 15.23 2.63
C GLN A 188 2.78 15.13 2.04
N PHE A 189 3.70 16.00 2.47
CA PHE A 189 5.10 16.05 2.09
C PHE A 189 5.92 16.63 3.25
N ILE A 190 7.24 16.61 3.14
CA ILE A 190 8.17 17.29 4.05
C ILE A 190 8.91 18.38 3.26
N ASP A 191 8.99 19.59 3.79
CA ASP A 191 9.80 20.67 3.22
C ASP A 191 11.08 20.86 4.05
N ASN A 192 12.25 20.85 3.42
CA ASN A 192 13.51 21.01 4.16
C ASN A 192 13.70 22.43 4.74
N ARG A 193 12.91 23.41 4.31
CA ARG A 193 13.00 24.80 4.79
C ARG A 193 12.53 24.96 6.23
N TRP A 194 11.52 24.17 6.66
CA TRP A 194 11.02 24.17 8.04
C TRP A 194 12.13 23.99 9.07
N PHE A 195 13.11 23.15 8.74
CA PHE A 195 14.19 22.75 9.63
C PHE A 195 15.37 23.74 9.66
N GLN A 196 15.42 24.75 8.78
CA GLN A 196 16.50 25.73 8.74
C GLN A 196 16.60 26.59 10.02
N ALA A 197 15.50 26.73 10.76
CA ALA A 197 15.45 27.42 12.04
C ALA A 197 15.80 26.53 13.25
N LEU A 198 16.04 25.22 13.04
CA LEU A 198 16.12 24.20 14.10
C LEU A 198 17.50 23.49 14.17
N PRO A 199 18.65 24.21 14.24
CA PRO A 199 20.00 23.63 14.16
C PRO A 199 20.43 22.85 15.41
N ASN A 200 19.59 22.79 16.44
CA ASN A 200 19.84 22.09 17.71
C ASN A 200 18.92 20.88 17.94
N LEU A 201 18.04 20.55 16.98
CA LEU A 201 17.06 19.49 17.15
C LEU A 201 17.73 18.11 17.26
N GLU A 202 17.43 17.40 18.35
CA GLU A 202 17.94 16.06 18.66
C GLU A 202 16.93 14.96 18.32
N ILE A 203 15.63 15.25 18.47
CA ILE A 203 14.53 14.30 18.24
C ILE A 203 13.44 14.92 17.37
N LEU A 204 13.09 14.23 16.27
CA LEU A 204 11.97 14.57 15.40
C LEU A 204 11.01 13.39 15.27
N MET A 205 9.75 13.59 15.68
CA MET A 205 8.65 12.64 15.45
C MET A 205 7.65 13.26 14.47
N ILE A 206 7.63 12.78 13.22
CA ILE A 206 6.78 13.31 12.14
C ILE A 206 5.87 12.23 11.51
N GLY A 207 5.86 11.03 12.09
CA GLY A 207 5.04 9.90 11.67
C GLY A 207 3.52 10.12 11.68
N GLU A 208 2.76 9.10 11.28
CA GLU A 208 1.28 9.10 11.22
C GLU A 208 0.71 10.29 10.41
N ASN A 209 1.49 10.75 9.43
CA ASN A 209 1.11 11.75 8.44
C ASN A 209 1.03 11.07 7.06
N PRO A 210 0.05 11.42 6.20
CA PRO A 210 -0.15 10.81 4.87
C PRO A 210 0.91 11.24 3.83
N ILE A 211 2.18 10.96 4.14
CA ILE A 211 3.36 11.26 3.32
C ILE A 211 3.73 9.99 2.56
N VAL A 212 3.63 10.03 1.23
CA VAL A 212 3.81 8.87 0.34
C VAL A 212 5.27 8.65 -0.07
N ALA A 213 6.09 9.70 -0.06
CA ALA A 213 7.51 9.63 -0.42
C ALA A 213 8.32 10.73 0.31
N LEU A 214 9.59 10.43 0.57
CA LEU A 214 10.60 11.43 0.94
C LEU A 214 11.22 12.06 -0.31
N GLN A 215 11.74 13.28 -0.17
CA GLN A 215 12.54 13.96 -1.18
C GLN A 215 14.04 13.92 -0.82
N SER A 216 14.89 14.10 -1.82
CA SER A 216 16.34 14.28 -1.67
C SER A 216 16.69 15.36 -0.65
N MET A 217 17.64 15.09 0.25
CA MET A 217 18.13 16.01 1.27
C MET A 217 17.03 16.62 2.17
N ASN A 218 15.95 15.86 2.43
CA ASN A 218 14.77 16.39 3.13
C ASN A 218 15.06 16.92 4.55
N PHE A 219 16.07 16.33 5.21
CA PHE A 219 16.43 16.59 6.59
C PHE A 219 17.80 17.28 6.76
N GLN A 220 18.43 17.72 5.66
CA GLN A 220 19.79 18.26 5.62
C GLN A 220 20.15 19.33 6.69
N PRO A 221 19.25 20.24 7.11
CA PRO A 221 19.57 21.21 8.17
C PRO A 221 19.75 20.60 9.57
N LEU A 222 19.27 19.37 9.81
CA LEU A 222 19.17 18.74 11.14
C LEU A 222 20.48 18.04 11.55
N GLY A 223 21.62 18.72 11.42
CA GLY A 223 22.96 18.18 11.67
C GLY A 223 23.31 17.81 13.11
N LYS A 224 22.31 17.73 14.01
CA LYS A 224 22.41 17.23 15.38
C LYS A 224 21.31 16.20 15.74
N LEU A 225 20.54 15.75 14.76
CA LEU A 225 19.46 14.80 15.01
C LEU A 225 20.03 13.45 15.42
N HIS A 226 19.63 12.97 16.60
CA HIS A 226 20.01 11.66 17.13
C HIS A 226 18.90 10.61 16.91
N SER A 227 17.63 11.05 16.83
CA SER A 227 16.47 10.16 16.66
C SER A 227 15.45 10.74 15.65
N LEU A 228 15.06 9.92 14.68
CA LEU A 228 14.07 10.26 13.64
C LEU A 228 12.99 9.17 13.56
N VAL A 229 11.73 9.55 13.79
CA VAL A 229 10.58 8.62 13.74
C VAL A 229 9.69 8.96 12.56
N LEU A 230 9.71 8.06 11.56
CA LEU A 230 8.91 8.08 10.33
C LEU A 230 7.83 6.97 10.36
N ALA A 231 7.35 6.63 11.55
CA ALA A 231 6.33 5.59 11.76
C ALA A 231 4.98 5.94 11.08
N GLY A 232 4.20 4.96 10.65
CA GLY A 232 2.82 5.16 10.17
C GLY A 232 2.67 6.08 8.95
N MET A 233 3.67 6.10 8.07
CA MET A 233 3.65 6.87 6.82
C MET A 233 3.39 5.94 5.62
N GLU A 234 3.15 6.50 4.43
CA GLU A 234 2.82 5.71 3.22
C GLU A 234 4.07 5.42 2.35
N LEU A 235 5.27 5.42 2.95
CA LEU A 235 6.55 5.31 2.23
C LEU A 235 6.73 3.92 1.61
N GLN A 236 6.90 3.88 0.29
CA GLN A 236 7.11 2.64 -0.49
C GLN A 236 8.58 2.40 -0.84
N GLU A 237 9.34 3.47 -1.10
CA GLU A 237 10.78 3.47 -1.36
C GLU A 237 11.42 4.72 -0.72
N ILE A 238 12.73 4.68 -0.48
CA ILE A 238 13.50 5.76 0.15
C ILE A 238 14.63 6.20 -0.81
N PRO A 239 14.77 7.50 -1.14
CA PRO A 239 15.88 8.01 -1.95
C PRO A 239 17.26 7.81 -1.30
N GLU A 240 18.28 7.58 -2.12
CA GLU A 240 19.69 7.43 -1.74
C GLU A 240 20.23 8.61 -0.91
N ASP A 241 19.75 9.82 -1.20
CA ASP A 241 20.20 11.07 -0.58
C ASP A 241 19.18 11.69 0.40
N ALA A 242 18.14 10.96 0.79
CA ALA A 242 17.08 11.47 1.68
C ALA A 242 17.60 11.93 3.05
N PHE A 243 18.61 11.24 3.60
CA PHE A 243 19.16 11.47 4.93
C PHE A 243 20.53 12.18 4.96
N VAL A 244 20.98 12.71 3.82
CA VAL A 244 22.26 13.44 3.74
C VAL A 244 22.24 14.66 4.66
N GLY A 245 23.22 14.75 5.56
CA GLY A 245 23.34 15.76 6.62
C GLY A 245 22.96 15.26 8.03
N LEU A 246 22.43 14.03 8.16
CA LEU A 246 22.10 13.42 9.46
C LEU A 246 23.31 12.70 10.10
N ASP A 247 24.44 13.38 10.18
CA ASP A 247 25.76 12.81 10.55
C ASP A 247 25.80 12.20 11.97
N TYR A 248 24.87 12.57 12.84
CA TYR A 248 24.76 12.15 14.25
C TYR A 248 23.58 11.21 14.54
N LEU A 249 22.86 10.72 13.51
CA LEU A 249 21.66 9.92 13.71
C LEU A 249 21.99 8.53 14.26
N GLU A 250 21.51 8.26 15.48
CA GLU A 250 21.70 6.97 16.15
C GLU A 250 20.48 6.05 16.02
N SER A 251 19.27 6.60 15.87
CA SER A 251 18.00 5.87 15.86
C SER A 251 17.08 6.30 14.71
N LEU A 252 16.56 5.32 13.98
CA LEU A 252 15.66 5.52 12.85
C LEU A 252 14.54 4.46 12.83
N SER A 253 13.28 4.91 12.79
CA SER A 253 12.10 4.04 12.71
C SER A 253 11.26 4.31 11.46
N PHE A 254 10.96 3.23 10.73
CA PHE A 254 10.01 3.15 9.63
C PHE A 254 8.80 2.24 9.97
N PHE A 255 8.46 2.10 11.26
CA PHE A 255 7.32 1.30 11.73
C PHE A 255 6.07 1.53 10.86
N ASP A 256 5.35 0.48 10.43
CA ASP A 256 4.06 0.59 9.70
C ASP A 256 4.09 1.36 8.36
N ASN A 257 5.21 1.33 7.64
CA ASN A 257 5.32 1.87 6.28
C ASN A 257 4.93 0.82 5.22
N LYS A 258 5.24 1.08 3.94
CA LYS A 258 4.90 0.20 2.80
C LYS A 258 6.17 -0.23 2.05
N LEU A 259 7.29 -0.31 2.75
CA LEU A 259 8.59 -0.70 2.21
C LEU A 259 8.57 -2.19 1.80
N SER A 260 8.78 -2.44 0.50
CA SER A 260 8.82 -3.81 -0.08
C SER A 260 10.18 -4.51 0.07
N ARG A 261 11.22 -3.76 0.47
CA ARG A 261 12.60 -4.23 0.67
C ARG A 261 13.32 -3.33 1.68
N VAL A 262 14.47 -3.77 2.20
CA VAL A 262 15.30 -2.94 3.09
C VAL A 262 15.84 -1.73 2.30
N PRO A 263 15.70 -0.47 2.80
CA PRO A 263 16.04 0.74 2.05
C PRO A 263 17.55 1.09 2.05
N LYS A 264 18.40 0.09 1.80
CA LYS A 264 19.86 0.15 2.03
C LYS A 264 20.58 1.35 1.40
N GLU A 265 20.16 1.76 0.21
CA GLU A 265 20.80 2.87 -0.53
C GLU A 265 20.65 4.22 0.19
N GLY A 266 19.56 4.43 0.93
CA GLY A 266 19.40 5.61 1.79
C GLY A 266 20.11 5.47 3.15
N LEU A 267 20.30 4.24 3.63
CA LEU A 267 20.87 3.96 4.96
C LEU A 267 22.40 3.93 5.00
N LYS A 268 23.08 3.58 3.89
CA LYS A 268 24.55 3.46 3.79
C LYS A 268 25.34 4.72 4.17
N ASN A 269 24.68 5.87 4.21
CA ASN A 269 25.28 7.18 4.53
C ASN A 269 25.06 7.61 5.99
N LEU A 270 24.64 6.71 6.89
CA LEU A 270 24.36 6.99 8.31
C LEU A 270 25.46 6.41 9.22
N PRO A 271 26.55 7.16 9.51
CA PRO A 271 27.78 6.61 10.09
C PRO A 271 27.67 6.21 11.57
N LEU A 272 26.65 6.67 12.30
CA LEU A 272 26.48 6.44 13.74
C LEU A 272 25.18 5.71 14.11
N MET A 273 24.47 5.13 13.12
CA MET A 273 23.19 4.45 13.34
C MET A 273 23.36 3.14 14.14
N LYS A 274 22.70 3.08 15.29
CA LYS A 274 22.71 1.95 16.25
C LYS A 274 21.39 1.21 16.33
N PHE A 275 20.28 1.90 16.09
CA PHE A 275 18.92 1.37 16.23
C PHE A 275 18.16 1.54 14.91
N LEU A 276 17.71 0.43 14.33
CA LEU A 276 16.90 0.40 13.12
C LEU A 276 15.61 -0.40 13.35
N ASP A 277 14.50 0.28 13.19
CA ASP A 277 13.15 -0.28 13.28
C ASP A 277 12.49 -0.28 11.90
N LEU A 278 12.26 -1.49 11.37
CA LEU A 278 11.57 -1.75 10.09
C LEU A 278 10.25 -2.50 10.31
N ASN A 279 9.75 -2.57 11.56
CA ASN A 279 8.59 -3.36 11.95
C ASN A 279 7.34 -3.03 11.10
N LYS A 280 6.48 -4.02 10.88
CA LYS A 280 5.19 -3.85 10.18
C LYS A 280 5.32 -3.27 8.75
N ASN A 281 6.35 -3.71 8.01
CA ASN A 281 6.51 -3.43 6.58
C ASN A 281 6.30 -4.69 5.72
N PRO A 282 5.82 -4.57 4.46
CA PRO A 282 5.58 -5.69 3.54
C PRO A 282 6.88 -6.19 2.86
N ILE A 283 7.93 -6.47 3.64
CA ILE A 283 9.19 -7.02 3.13
C ILE A 283 9.07 -8.55 3.04
N GLU A 284 8.99 -9.11 1.82
CA GLU A 284 8.82 -10.55 1.61
C GLU A 284 10.03 -11.40 2.04
N LYS A 285 11.24 -10.84 1.94
CA LYS A 285 12.52 -11.52 2.21
C LYS A 285 13.58 -10.55 2.70
N ILE A 286 14.50 -11.04 3.53
CA ILE A 286 15.78 -10.36 3.78
C ILE A 286 16.85 -11.00 2.89
N LEU A 287 17.49 -10.20 2.04
CA LEU A 287 18.44 -10.62 1.02
C LEU A 287 19.91 -10.42 1.46
N ILE A 288 20.84 -11.05 0.74
CA ILE A 288 22.28 -10.80 0.94
C ILE A 288 22.63 -9.31 0.71
N GLY A 289 23.27 -8.71 1.72
CA GLY A 289 23.72 -7.32 1.65
C GLY A 289 22.61 -6.28 1.74
N ASP A 290 21.41 -6.63 2.22
CA ASP A 290 20.37 -5.67 2.63
C ASP A 290 20.84 -4.81 3.81
N PHE A 291 21.64 -5.40 4.71
CA PHE A 291 22.22 -4.71 5.88
C PHE A 291 23.72 -4.42 5.74
N GLN A 292 24.23 -4.39 4.52
CA GLN A 292 25.62 -3.99 4.25
C GLN A 292 25.84 -2.51 4.59
N ASP A 293 27.08 -2.15 4.93
CA ASP A 293 27.54 -0.78 5.23
C ASP A 293 26.87 -0.09 6.43
N MET A 294 26.26 -0.87 7.35
CA MET A 294 25.75 -0.41 8.66
C MET A 294 26.54 -1.00 9.85
N PRO A 295 27.86 -0.76 9.97
CA PRO A 295 28.74 -1.50 10.88
C PRO A 295 28.45 -1.28 12.37
N HIS A 296 27.89 -0.13 12.75
CA HIS A 296 27.60 0.26 14.13
C HIS A 296 26.17 -0.08 14.60
N LEU A 297 25.40 -0.82 13.79
CA LEU A 297 24.04 -1.22 14.15
C LEU A 297 24.06 -2.24 15.30
N GLN A 298 23.41 -1.91 16.42
CA GLN A 298 23.42 -2.67 17.68
C GLN A 298 22.08 -3.35 17.98
N GLU A 299 20.98 -2.77 17.49
CA GLU A 299 19.60 -3.28 17.62
C GLU A 299 18.85 -3.17 16.27
N LEU A 300 18.30 -4.30 15.81
CA LEU A 300 17.49 -4.38 14.58
C LEU A 300 16.14 -5.04 14.89
N SER A 301 15.05 -4.40 14.45
CA SER A 301 13.69 -4.92 14.64
C SER A 301 12.97 -5.15 13.30
N LEU A 302 12.52 -6.38 13.09
CA LEU A 302 11.80 -6.92 11.94
C LEU A 302 10.56 -7.71 12.42
N ASN A 303 9.82 -7.13 13.36
CA ASN A 303 8.61 -7.69 13.96
C ASN A 303 7.34 -7.36 13.14
N ASN A 304 6.31 -8.18 13.28
CA ASN A 304 4.96 -7.96 12.71
C ASN A 304 4.95 -7.80 11.18
N MET A 305 5.83 -8.53 10.50
CA MET A 305 6.03 -8.53 9.06
C MET A 305 5.14 -9.60 8.41
N ASP A 306 3.87 -9.28 8.14
CA ASP A 306 2.85 -10.24 7.66
C ASP A 306 3.19 -10.96 6.35
N ASP A 307 4.03 -10.37 5.51
CA ASP A 307 4.47 -10.92 4.23
C ASP A 307 5.87 -11.57 4.28
N LEU A 308 6.63 -11.46 5.37
CA LEU A 308 8.00 -11.98 5.47
C LEU A 308 8.03 -13.51 5.47
N VAL A 309 8.57 -14.11 4.41
CA VAL A 309 8.64 -15.57 4.20
C VAL A 309 9.98 -16.15 4.66
N SER A 310 11.10 -15.47 4.37
CA SER A 310 12.42 -16.07 4.57
C SER A 310 13.59 -15.09 4.70
N VAL A 311 14.69 -15.59 5.28
CA VAL A 311 16.00 -14.90 5.36
C VAL A 311 17.02 -15.69 4.54
N GLU A 312 17.72 -15.02 3.62
CA GLU A 312 18.69 -15.65 2.72
C GLU A 312 20.11 -15.76 3.33
N HIS A 313 21.03 -16.40 2.60
CA HIS A 313 22.41 -16.57 3.03
C HIS A 313 23.11 -15.22 3.23
N SER A 314 23.97 -15.11 4.26
CA SER A 314 24.73 -13.90 4.57
C SER A 314 23.89 -12.60 4.73
N ALA A 315 22.58 -12.71 4.96
CA ALA A 315 21.64 -11.58 5.05
C ALA A 315 22.02 -10.52 6.10
N PHE A 316 22.56 -10.96 7.24
CA PHE A 316 23.03 -10.09 8.32
C PHE A 316 24.56 -9.87 8.33
N GLN A 317 25.26 -10.25 7.24
CA GLN A 317 26.70 -10.03 7.12
C GLN A 317 27.01 -8.53 7.07
N GLY A 318 28.12 -8.13 7.71
CA GLY A 318 28.53 -6.72 7.81
C GLY A 318 28.04 -6.00 9.06
N LEU A 319 27.39 -6.72 9.99
CA LEU A 319 26.87 -6.19 11.26
C LEU A 319 27.70 -6.65 12.49
N PRO A 320 28.95 -6.18 12.68
CA PRO A 320 29.83 -6.65 13.74
C PRO A 320 29.41 -6.18 15.14
N GLU A 321 28.65 -5.09 15.28
CA GLU A 321 28.16 -4.59 16.57
C GLU A 321 26.77 -5.12 16.97
N LEU A 322 26.06 -5.84 16.10
CA LEU A 322 24.68 -6.25 16.35
C LEU A 322 24.57 -7.13 17.60
N THR A 323 23.83 -6.64 18.60
CA THR A 323 23.68 -7.31 19.89
C THR A 323 22.33 -7.99 20.04
N LYS A 324 21.30 -7.52 19.35
CA LYS A 324 19.92 -8.01 19.45
C LYS A 324 19.21 -7.90 18.11
N LEU A 325 18.52 -8.98 17.75
CA LEU A 325 17.65 -9.05 16.57
C LEU A 325 16.25 -9.50 16.99
N GLU A 326 15.26 -8.68 16.67
CA GLU A 326 13.85 -9.04 16.84
C GLU A 326 13.20 -9.41 15.49
N MET A 327 12.54 -10.57 15.46
CA MET A 327 11.83 -11.13 14.30
C MET A 327 10.57 -11.86 14.80
N ARG A 328 9.78 -11.19 15.64
CA ARG A 328 8.59 -11.70 16.32
C ARG A 328 7.33 -11.46 15.50
N ASN A 329 6.32 -12.31 15.66
CA ASN A 329 4.99 -12.14 15.06
C ASN A 329 5.03 -12.07 13.52
N ASN A 330 5.84 -12.94 12.89
CA ASN A 330 6.04 -12.96 11.44
C ASN A 330 5.36 -14.22 10.86
N PRO A 331 4.04 -14.19 10.59
CA PRO A 331 3.21 -15.39 10.44
C PRO A 331 3.51 -16.26 9.21
N ARG A 332 4.38 -15.82 8.28
CA ARG A 332 4.85 -16.62 7.13
C ARG A 332 6.33 -17.00 7.19
N LEU A 333 7.07 -16.49 8.18
CA LEU A 333 8.50 -16.68 8.30
C LEU A 333 8.77 -18.15 8.65
N SER A 334 9.17 -18.90 7.64
CA SER A 334 9.19 -20.37 7.64
C SER A 334 10.53 -20.95 7.20
N PHE A 335 11.49 -20.10 6.82
CA PHE A 335 12.85 -20.51 6.47
C PHE A 335 13.88 -19.43 6.83
N ILE A 336 14.99 -19.86 7.42
CA ILE A 336 16.18 -19.05 7.67
C ILE A 336 17.35 -19.85 7.12
N ASP A 337 18.13 -19.26 6.21
CA ASP A 337 19.32 -19.94 5.71
C ASP A 337 20.35 -20.19 6.82
N ARG A 338 21.01 -21.34 6.73
CA ARG A 338 22.05 -21.81 7.65
C ARG A 338 23.19 -20.79 7.89
N SER A 339 23.42 -19.92 6.91
CA SER A 339 24.50 -18.93 6.85
C SER A 339 23.99 -17.49 6.85
N ALA A 340 22.69 -17.26 7.07
CA ALA A 340 22.11 -15.92 7.23
C ALA A 340 22.84 -15.04 8.27
N PHE A 341 23.38 -15.68 9.30
CA PHE A 341 24.08 -15.09 10.44
C PHE A 341 25.61 -15.13 10.32
N GLN A 342 26.14 -15.36 9.12
CA GLN A 342 27.59 -15.39 8.88
C GLN A 342 28.28 -14.11 9.42
N ASP A 343 29.34 -14.31 10.20
CA ASP A 343 30.17 -13.27 10.83
C ASP A 343 29.47 -12.39 11.90
N THR A 344 28.21 -12.67 12.29
CA THR A 344 27.43 -11.88 13.29
C THR A 344 27.78 -12.19 14.76
N LEU A 345 29.09 -12.23 15.07
CA LEU A 345 29.62 -12.79 16.32
C LEU A 345 29.16 -12.10 17.62
N SER A 346 28.67 -10.87 17.56
CA SER A 346 28.30 -10.05 18.73
C SER A 346 26.87 -10.28 19.26
N LEU A 347 26.04 -11.04 18.54
CA LEU A 347 24.63 -11.21 18.88
C LEU A 347 24.44 -11.95 20.21
N LYS A 348 23.65 -11.36 21.10
CA LYS A 348 23.35 -11.87 22.46
C LYS A 348 21.90 -12.31 22.59
N THR A 349 20.98 -11.71 21.83
CA THR A 349 19.53 -11.96 21.94
C THR A 349 18.91 -12.11 20.55
N LEU A 350 18.26 -13.26 20.29
CA LEU A 350 17.60 -13.58 19.03
C LEU A 350 16.15 -13.98 19.29
N LEU A 351 15.19 -13.24 18.73
CA LEU A 351 13.78 -13.32 19.15
C LEU A 351 12.88 -13.67 17.96
N LEU A 352 12.60 -14.97 17.79
CA LEU A 352 11.94 -15.58 16.62
C LEU A 352 10.51 -16.10 16.91
N SER A 353 9.88 -15.64 17.99
CA SER A 353 8.59 -16.15 18.46
C SER A 353 7.40 -15.74 17.58
N ASN A 354 6.34 -16.56 17.58
CA ASN A 354 5.12 -16.37 16.78
C ASN A 354 5.40 -16.27 15.26
N SER A 355 6.05 -17.30 14.70
CA SER A 355 6.34 -17.44 13.26
C SER A 355 6.04 -18.88 12.79
N ASP A 356 6.28 -19.20 11.52
CA ASP A 356 6.05 -20.54 10.92
C ASP A 356 7.35 -21.40 10.88
N LEU A 357 8.28 -21.18 11.83
CA LEU A 357 9.58 -21.87 11.83
C LEU A 357 9.46 -23.29 12.40
N HIS A 358 9.48 -24.30 11.53
CA HIS A 358 9.61 -25.70 11.98
C HIS A 358 11.00 -26.02 12.56
N LEU A 359 12.07 -25.41 12.05
CA LEU A 359 13.45 -25.72 12.41
C LEU A 359 14.36 -24.48 12.30
N VAL A 360 15.41 -24.41 13.12
CA VAL A 360 16.53 -23.48 12.94
C VAL A 360 17.81 -24.32 12.73
N PRO A 361 18.58 -24.11 11.63
CA PRO A 361 19.79 -24.89 11.37
C PRO A 361 20.87 -24.72 12.45
N ARG A 362 21.63 -25.78 12.77
CA ARG A 362 22.73 -25.71 13.76
C ARG A 362 23.83 -24.72 13.35
N GLU A 363 24.04 -24.50 12.06
CA GLU A 363 25.03 -23.56 11.53
C GLU A 363 24.71 -22.11 11.91
N VAL A 364 23.42 -21.76 12.07
CA VAL A 364 23.00 -20.47 12.66
C VAL A 364 23.56 -20.37 14.07
N PHE A 365 23.31 -21.35 14.93
CA PHE A 365 23.81 -21.34 16.30
C PHE A 365 25.35 -21.42 16.41
N ARG A 366 26.03 -22.09 15.47
CA ARG A 366 27.51 -22.08 15.36
C ARG A 366 28.07 -20.69 15.00
N SER A 367 27.31 -19.89 14.25
CA SER A 367 27.67 -18.52 13.87
C SER A 367 27.45 -17.51 14.99
N LEU A 368 26.76 -17.90 16.07
CA LEU A 368 26.29 -17.03 17.16
C LEU A 368 26.92 -17.42 18.53
N PRO A 369 28.25 -17.39 18.69
CA PRO A 369 28.93 -17.91 19.89
C PRO A 369 28.65 -17.11 21.18
N ASN A 370 28.18 -15.86 21.06
CA ASN A 370 27.86 -14.99 22.21
C ASN A 370 26.36 -14.97 22.56
N LEU A 371 25.54 -15.83 21.95
CA LEU A 371 24.10 -15.89 22.19
C LEU A 371 23.79 -16.27 23.65
N LYS A 372 22.91 -15.49 24.28
CA LYS A 372 22.48 -15.63 25.68
C LYS A 372 20.98 -15.84 25.82
N GLU A 373 20.19 -15.29 24.91
CA GLU A 373 18.73 -15.40 24.91
C GLU A 373 18.21 -15.79 23.52
N LEU A 374 17.31 -16.76 23.50
CA LEU A 374 16.59 -17.23 22.32
C LEU A 374 15.09 -17.31 22.63
N SER A 375 14.23 -16.84 21.74
CA SER A 375 12.77 -17.01 21.83
C SER A 375 12.24 -17.79 20.63
N LEU A 376 11.54 -18.90 20.89
CA LEU A 376 10.96 -19.79 19.86
C LEU A 376 9.48 -20.14 20.12
N TYR A 377 8.85 -19.64 21.19
CA TYR A 377 7.45 -19.93 21.49
C TYR A 377 6.52 -19.51 20.34
N GLY A 378 5.38 -20.18 20.19
CA GLY A 378 4.42 -19.88 19.12
C GLY A 378 4.88 -20.25 17.71
N ASN A 379 5.92 -21.10 17.56
CA ASN A 379 6.32 -21.70 16.29
C ASN A 379 5.89 -23.18 16.20
N PRO A 380 5.64 -23.73 14.99
CA PRO A 380 5.27 -25.13 14.79
C PRO A 380 6.49 -26.08 14.83
N LEU A 381 7.26 -26.03 15.93
CA LEU A 381 8.59 -26.65 16.03
C LEU A 381 8.58 -28.16 15.77
N ARG A 382 9.65 -28.61 15.09
CA ARG A 382 9.94 -30.00 14.77
C ARG A 382 10.99 -30.59 15.72
N CYS A 383 10.64 -31.72 16.34
CA CYS A 383 11.35 -32.26 17.50
C CYS A 383 12.01 -33.63 17.31
N ASP A 384 11.83 -34.28 16.15
CA ASP A 384 12.64 -35.43 15.72
C ASP A 384 14.03 -35.00 15.21
N CYS A 385 14.21 -33.76 14.74
CA CYS A 385 15.48 -33.28 14.19
C CYS A 385 16.47 -32.78 15.27
N SER A 386 16.80 -33.62 16.26
CA SER A 386 17.41 -33.13 17.52
C SER A 386 18.87 -32.68 17.41
N ALA A 387 19.61 -33.10 16.37
CA ALA A 387 20.98 -32.62 16.12
C ALA A 387 21.05 -31.08 15.94
N ASN A 388 19.99 -30.46 15.44
CA ASN A 388 19.99 -29.01 15.17
C ASN A 388 19.85 -28.16 16.44
N TRP A 389 19.30 -28.73 17.50
CA TRP A 389 18.99 -28.04 18.75
C TRP A 389 20.08 -28.21 19.84
N GLY A 390 21.19 -28.88 19.54
CA GLY A 390 22.20 -29.32 20.52
C GLY A 390 22.79 -28.22 21.41
N ILE A 391 22.86 -26.96 20.96
CA ILE A 391 23.34 -25.83 21.77
C ILE A 391 22.48 -25.60 23.03
N LEU A 392 21.17 -25.83 22.92
CA LEU A 392 20.20 -25.58 24.00
C LEU A 392 20.30 -26.62 25.13
N ARG A 393 20.98 -27.76 24.89
CA ARG A 393 21.24 -28.79 25.91
C ARG A 393 22.31 -28.37 26.93
N ASN A 394 23.18 -27.41 26.58
CA ASN A 394 24.32 -26.98 27.40
C ASN A 394 24.00 -25.83 28.38
N GLN A 395 22.74 -25.39 28.47
CA GLN A 395 22.25 -24.33 29.38
C GLN A 395 22.90 -22.93 29.23
N SER A 396 23.81 -22.72 28.27
CA SER A 396 24.46 -21.43 28.01
C SER A 396 23.53 -20.39 27.39
N VAL A 397 22.49 -20.84 26.67
CA VAL A 397 21.45 -20.00 26.07
C VAL A 397 20.15 -20.17 26.85
N ARG A 398 19.58 -19.07 27.32
CA ARG A 398 18.24 -19.01 27.93
C ARG A 398 17.18 -19.08 26.84
N LEU A 399 16.35 -20.12 26.87
CA LEU A 399 15.10 -20.16 26.11
C LEU A 399 14.02 -19.35 26.87
N SER A 400 13.64 -18.20 26.32
CA SER A 400 12.55 -17.38 26.86
C SER A 400 11.19 -17.98 26.47
N GLU A 401 10.22 -17.89 27.39
CA GLU A 401 8.93 -18.60 27.31
C GLU A 401 9.05 -20.12 27.07
N SER A 402 10.02 -20.77 27.72
CA SER A 402 10.27 -22.21 27.58
C SER A 402 9.10 -23.11 27.98
N GLN A 403 8.20 -22.64 28.86
CA GLN A 403 6.96 -23.34 29.25
C GLN A 403 5.86 -23.24 28.17
N SER A 404 5.97 -22.24 27.29
CA SER A 404 5.05 -21.95 26.17
C SER A 404 5.61 -22.44 24.83
N THR A 405 6.78 -23.10 24.85
CA THR A 405 7.48 -23.61 23.66
C THR A 405 7.20 -25.10 23.49
N LEU A 406 6.34 -25.43 22.53
CA LEU A 406 5.83 -26.79 22.31
C LEU A 406 6.32 -27.37 20.97
N CYS A 407 6.42 -28.69 20.91
CA CYS A 407 6.57 -29.45 19.68
C CYS A 407 5.24 -29.51 18.92
N ALA A 408 5.26 -29.32 17.61
CA ALA A 408 4.11 -29.56 16.72
C ALA A 408 4.29 -30.81 15.85
N SER A 409 5.53 -31.20 15.55
CA SER A 409 5.85 -32.37 14.72
C SER A 409 7.04 -33.18 15.27
N PRO A 410 7.11 -34.51 15.02
CA PRO A 410 6.11 -35.35 14.37
C PRO A 410 4.86 -35.55 15.26
N THR A 411 3.81 -36.19 14.73
CA THR A 411 2.49 -36.28 15.39
C THR A 411 2.51 -36.97 16.76
N GLN A 412 3.48 -37.84 17.02
CA GLN A 412 3.70 -38.51 18.31
C GLN A 412 4.27 -37.59 19.40
N LEU A 413 4.84 -36.44 19.03
CA LEU A 413 5.42 -35.45 19.94
C LEU A 413 4.63 -34.13 19.96
N ASN A 414 3.54 -34.03 19.18
CA ASN A 414 2.69 -32.83 19.14
C ASN A 414 2.13 -32.49 20.53
N GLY A 415 2.27 -31.24 20.97
CA GLY A 415 1.86 -30.74 22.28
C GLY A 415 2.83 -31.01 23.42
N HIS A 416 3.94 -31.74 23.21
CA HIS A 416 4.96 -31.93 24.24
C HIS A 416 5.83 -30.69 24.43
N LEU A 417 6.34 -30.48 25.65
CA LEU A 417 7.28 -29.40 25.97
C LEU A 417 8.61 -29.63 25.23
N PHE A 418 8.99 -28.67 24.38
CA PHE A 418 10.18 -28.75 23.53
C PHE A 418 11.47 -29.07 24.32
N LYS A 419 11.63 -28.44 25.48
CA LYS A 419 12.80 -28.62 26.35
C LYS A 419 12.92 -30.05 26.91
N GLU A 420 11.80 -30.68 27.28
CA GLU A 420 11.79 -32.04 27.83
C GLU A 420 12.14 -33.07 26.75
N VAL A 421 11.65 -32.86 25.51
CA VAL A 421 12.02 -33.70 24.36
C VAL A 421 13.51 -33.56 24.03
N LEU A 422 14.05 -32.34 24.03
CA LEU A 422 15.47 -32.09 23.77
C LEU A 422 16.41 -32.76 24.79
N GLU A 423 16.05 -32.72 26.08
CA GLU A 423 16.87 -33.33 27.13
C GLU A 423 16.92 -34.86 27.04
N ASN A 424 15.86 -35.50 26.52
CA ASN A 424 15.72 -36.95 26.39
C ASN A 424 16.01 -37.51 24.98
N GLY A 425 16.14 -36.66 23.96
CA GLY A 425 16.23 -37.06 22.56
C GLY A 425 17.49 -37.85 22.17
N LEU A 426 17.31 -38.76 21.20
CA LEU A 426 18.35 -39.61 20.58
C LEU A 426 18.39 -39.53 19.04
N PHE A 427 17.50 -38.75 18.41
CA PHE A 427 17.36 -38.68 16.96
C PHE A 427 18.37 -37.68 16.36
N SER A 428 19.35 -38.17 15.58
CA SER A 428 20.30 -37.32 14.87
C SER A 428 19.67 -36.68 13.64
N ASP A 429 19.16 -37.52 12.75
CA ASP A 429 18.83 -37.19 11.37
C ASP A 429 17.30 -37.14 11.16
N CYS A 430 16.86 -36.42 10.13
CA CYS A 430 15.46 -36.11 9.88
C CYS A 430 15.17 -35.86 8.38
N LEU A 431 14.03 -36.42 7.93
CA LEU A 431 13.47 -36.24 6.58
C LEU A 431 13.42 -34.76 6.14
N PRO A 432 13.54 -34.44 4.84
CA PRO A 432 13.31 -33.07 4.35
C PRO A 432 11.88 -32.60 4.56
N MET A 433 11.72 -31.28 4.65
CA MET A 433 10.43 -30.58 4.77
C MET A 433 10.52 -29.26 4.01
N ILE A 434 9.78 -29.12 2.92
CA ILE A 434 9.71 -27.91 2.08
C ILE A 434 8.79 -26.89 2.78
N SER A 435 9.23 -25.62 2.85
CA SER A 435 8.44 -24.56 3.52
C SER A 435 7.06 -24.38 2.88
N ILE A 436 6.03 -24.21 3.73
CA ILE A 436 4.64 -23.99 3.30
C ILE A 436 4.52 -22.70 2.49
N HIS A 437 5.32 -21.67 2.82
CA HIS A 437 5.28 -20.36 2.16
C HIS A 437 6.29 -20.17 1.02
N THR A 438 7.21 -21.11 0.76
CA THR A 438 8.30 -20.95 -0.23
C THR A 438 7.87 -20.59 -1.66
N PHE A 439 6.67 -21.03 -2.07
CA PHE A 439 5.94 -20.57 -3.26
C PHE A 439 4.45 -20.94 -3.16
N PRO A 440 3.53 -20.19 -3.81
CA PRO A 440 2.11 -20.53 -3.86
C PRO A 440 1.84 -21.74 -4.77
N SER A 441 0.71 -22.43 -4.55
CA SER A 441 0.28 -23.59 -5.34
C SER A 441 -0.10 -23.27 -6.80
N TYR A 442 -0.42 -22.00 -7.08
CA TYR A 442 -0.71 -21.48 -8.41
C TYR A 442 -0.04 -20.12 -8.56
N LEU A 443 0.69 -19.92 -9.66
CA LEU A 443 1.44 -18.70 -9.92
C LEU A 443 1.12 -18.15 -11.31
N ASN A 444 0.33 -17.07 -11.34
CA ASN A 444 0.14 -16.26 -12.53
C ASN A 444 1.34 -15.31 -12.70
N LYS A 445 1.99 -15.36 -13.87
CA LYS A 445 2.92 -14.33 -14.34
C LYS A 445 2.54 -13.93 -15.76
N THR A 446 2.75 -12.68 -16.12
CA THR A 446 2.89 -12.31 -17.54
C THR A 446 4.19 -12.89 -18.09
N SER A 447 4.24 -13.13 -19.41
CA SER A 447 5.47 -13.56 -20.10
C SER A 447 6.62 -12.58 -19.76
N SER A 448 7.59 -13.08 -18.98
CA SER A 448 8.68 -12.31 -18.41
C SER A 448 10.02 -12.88 -18.87
N MET A 449 11.06 -12.05 -18.87
CA MET A 449 12.41 -12.50 -19.23
C MET A 449 12.95 -13.57 -18.28
N ILE A 450 12.50 -13.57 -17.01
CA ILE A 450 12.86 -14.57 -16.00
C ILE A 450 11.66 -14.82 -15.06
N ILE A 451 11.47 -16.07 -14.62
CA ILE A 451 10.68 -16.44 -13.42
C ILE A 451 11.59 -17.22 -12.47
N SER A 452 11.56 -16.87 -11.17
CA SER A 452 12.24 -17.60 -10.09
C SER A 452 11.21 -18.30 -9.19
N LEU A 453 11.47 -19.57 -8.86
CA LEU A 453 10.70 -20.37 -7.92
C LEU A 453 11.65 -20.90 -6.84
N ASP A 454 11.65 -20.29 -5.66
CA ASP A 454 12.50 -20.69 -4.56
C ASP A 454 11.92 -21.92 -3.86
N CYS A 455 12.62 -23.06 -3.90
CA CYS A 455 12.28 -24.22 -3.09
C CYS A 455 13.21 -24.28 -1.88
N ARG A 456 12.78 -23.70 -0.76
CA ARG A 456 13.51 -23.75 0.52
C ARG A 456 12.99 -24.93 1.35
N ALA A 457 13.89 -25.77 1.84
CA ALA A 457 13.57 -26.95 2.65
C ALA A 457 14.53 -27.11 3.83
N MET A 458 14.04 -27.74 4.90
CA MET A 458 14.76 -27.97 6.15
C MET A 458 14.90 -29.48 6.40
N ALA A 459 16.12 -29.95 6.67
CA ALA A 459 16.44 -31.34 6.95
C ALA A 459 17.79 -31.45 7.71
N GLU A 460 18.13 -32.65 8.18
CA GLU A 460 19.49 -33.04 8.57
C GLU A 460 19.67 -34.53 8.18
N PRO A 461 20.70 -34.94 7.42
CA PRO A 461 21.63 -34.10 6.66
C PRO A 461 20.92 -33.15 5.69
N GLU A 462 21.65 -32.16 5.19
CA GLU A 462 21.19 -31.21 4.18
C GLU A 462 20.43 -31.88 3.02
N PRO A 463 19.28 -31.32 2.59
CA PRO A 463 18.58 -31.82 1.42
C PRO A 463 19.26 -31.34 0.12
N GLU A 464 19.50 -32.26 -0.80
CA GLU A 464 19.71 -31.95 -2.21
C GLU A 464 18.37 -31.64 -2.89
N PHE A 465 18.43 -30.87 -3.98
CA PHE A 465 17.24 -30.42 -4.70
C PHE A 465 17.27 -30.84 -6.17
N TYR A 466 16.09 -31.15 -6.71
CA TYR A 466 15.84 -31.17 -8.15
C TYR A 466 14.41 -30.75 -8.44
N TRP A 467 14.17 -30.33 -9.68
CA TRP A 467 12.83 -29.99 -10.16
C TRP A 467 12.39 -30.90 -11.30
N MET A 468 11.10 -31.21 -11.34
CA MET A 468 10.42 -31.81 -12.49
C MET A 468 9.63 -30.73 -13.22
N THR A 469 9.83 -30.60 -14.53
CA THR A 469 9.10 -29.66 -15.39
C THR A 469 7.76 -30.23 -15.86
N PRO A 470 6.88 -29.42 -16.47
CA PRO A 470 5.64 -29.91 -17.09
C PRO A 470 5.85 -30.93 -18.22
N SER A 471 7.05 -30.97 -18.84
CA SER A 471 7.42 -31.95 -19.86
C SER A 471 8.04 -33.24 -19.30
N GLY A 472 8.25 -33.33 -17.98
CA GLY A 472 8.89 -34.46 -17.31
C GLY A 472 10.43 -34.43 -17.34
N GLU A 473 11.03 -33.31 -17.73
CA GLU A 473 12.48 -33.08 -17.61
C GLU A 473 12.88 -32.98 -16.12
N LYS A 474 13.94 -33.69 -15.71
CA LYS A 474 14.55 -33.54 -14.38
C LYS A 474 15.67 -32.51 -14.46
N VAL A 475 15.51 -31.39 -13.74
CA VAL A 475 16.49 -30.29 -13.67
C VAL A 475 17.28 -30.41 -12.36
N THR A 476 18.59 -30.59 -12.49
CA THR A 476 19.60 -30.58 -11.41
C THR A 476 20.56 -29.38 -11.58
N GLN A 477 21.51 -29.20 -10.66
CA GLN A 477 22.53 -28.15 -10.80
C GLN A 477 23.45 -28.38 -12.01
N ASP A 478 23.76 -29.65 -12.34
CA ASP A 478 24.58 -30.04 -13.51
C ASP A 478 23.82 -30.02 -14.85
N THR A 479 22.56 -29.60 -14.86
CA THR A 479 21.74 -29.62 -16.09
C THR A 479 22.09 -28.44 -16.99
N GLU A 480 22.84 -28.70 -18.07
CA GLU A 480 23.20 -27.72 -19.11
C GLU A 480 22.00 -27.32 -20.00
N SER A 481 20.96 -26.75 -19.39
CA SER A 481 19.81 -26.17 -20.10
C SER A 481 19.92 -24.65 -20.17
N THR A 482 19.72 -24.09 -21.36
CA THR A 482 19.58 -22.63 -21.52
C THR A 482 18.26 -22.10 -20.95
N LYS A 483 17.30 -23.00 -20.71
CA LYS A 483 15.90 -22.69 -20.41
C LYS A 483 15.57 -22.81 -18.93
N HIS A 484 15.97 -23.92 -18.31
CA HIS A 484 15.72 -24.24 -16.91
C HIS A 484 17.06 -24.31 -16.16
N LYS A 485 17.25 -23.51 -15.12
CA LYS A 485 18.49 -23.50 -14.33
C LYS A 485 18.18 -23.66 -12.85
N LEU A 486 18.82 -24.61 -12.18
CA LEU A 486 18.73 -24.77 -10.73
C LEU A 486 19.90 -24.03 -10.07
N LEU A 487 19.61 -23.03 -9.25
CA LEU A 487 20.61 -22.34 -8.43
C LEU A 487 20.86 -23.09 -7.11
N GLY A 488 21.84 -22.63 -6.35
CA GLY A 488 22.05 -23.06 -4.96
C GLY A 488 20.81 -22.84 -4.11
N GLY A 489 20.59 -23.70 -3.10
CA GLY A 489 19.44 -23.58 -2.19
C GLY A 489 18.07 -23.85 -2.83
N GLY A 490 18.02 -24.58 -3.96
CA GLY A 490 16.77 -25.12 -4.51
C GLY A 490 15.97 -24.21 -5.44
N THR A 491 16.45 -23.00 -5.76
CA THR A 491 15.72 -22.05 -6.63
C THR A 491 15.77 -22.47 -8.10
N LEU A 492 14.62 -22.79 -8.70
CA LEU A 492 14.48 -22.96 -10.14
C LEU A 492 14.31 -21.59 -10.82
N VAL A 493 15.08 -21.37 -11.87
CA VAL A 493 15.02 -20.19 -12.73
C VAL A 493 14.59 -20.62 -14.14
N ILE A 494 13.45 -20.08 -14.59
CA ILE A 494 12.91 -20.26 -15.94
C ILE A 494 13.27 -19.01 -16.74
N VAL A 495 14.08 -19.17 -17.79
CA VAL A 495 14.57 -18.08 -18.65
C VAL A 495 13.63 -17.89 -19.86
N GLU A 496 13.36 -16.65 -20.26
CA GLU A 496 12.39 -16.27 -21.30
C GLU A 496 11.06 -17.01 -21.17
N ALA A 497 10.30 -16.80 -20.10
CA ALA A 497 9.06 -17.53 -19.81
C ALA A 497 7.96 -17.23 -20.85
N ARG A 498 7.49 -18.27 -21.55
CA ARG A 498 6.52 -18.22 -22.66
C ARG A 498 5.27 -19.06 -22.32
N PRO A 499 4.14 -18.89 -23.05
CA PRO A 499 2.92 -19.67 -22.80
C PRO A 499 3.15 -21.19 -22.79
N GLU A 500 4.06 -21.69 -23.64
CA GLU A 500 4.38 -23.10 -23.80
C GLU A 500 5.05 -23.72 -22.55
N ASP A 501 5.62 -22.89 -21.67
CA ASP A 501 6.21 -23.34 -20.40
C ASP A 501 5.16 -23.44 -19.28
N SER A 502 3.89 -23.11 -19.54
CA SER A 502 2.83 -23.19 -18.53
C SER A 502 2.54 -24.65 -18.13
N GLY A 503 2.47 -24.91 -16.83
CA GLY A 503 2.09 -26.22 -16.32
C GLY A 503 2.51 -26.46 -14.87
N LEU A 504 2.48 -27.73 -14.48
CA LEU A 504 2.86 -28.17 -13.13
C LEU A 504 4.38 -28.34 -13.02
N TYR A 505 5.03 -27.49 -12.23
CA TYR A 505 6.42 -27.67 -11.81
C TYR A 505 6.44 -28.28 -10.41
N THR A 506 7.29 -29.29 -10.19
CA THR A 506 7.41 -29.96 -8.89
C THR A 506 8.84 -29.90 -8.39
N CYS A 507 9.05 -29.25 -7.24
CA CYS A 507 10.28 -29.38 -6.49
C CYS A 507 10.31 -30.70 -5.73
N VAL A 508 11.48 -31.34 -5.68
CA VAL A 508 11.79 -32.43 -4.76
C VAL A 508 13.02 -32.05 -3.94
N ALA A 509 12.90 -32.12 -2.62
CA ALA A 509 14.00 -32.00 -1.67
C ALA A 509 14.25 -33.39 -1.06
N TRP A 510 15.49 -33.90 -1.11
CA TRP A 510 15.80 -35.28 -0.74
C TRP A 510 17.14 -35.39 0.03
N ASN A 511 17.23 -36.32 0.97
CA ASN A 511 18.45 -36.67 1.69
C ASN A 511 18.54 -38.20 1.92
N SER A 512 19.40 -38.65 2.84
CA SER A 512 19.59 -40.07 3.20
C SER A 512 18.32 -40.78 3.69
N ASP A 513 17.42 -40.05 4.34
CA ASP A 513 16.28 -40.59 5.08
C ASP A 513 15.01 -40.62 4.23
N GLY A 514 14.96 -39.81 3.17
CA GLY A 514 13.87 -39.80 2.20
C GLY A 514 13.75 -38.45 1.47
N SER A 515 12.53 -38.12 1.04
CA SER A 515 12.26 -36.93 0.24
C SER A 515 10.89 -36.33 0.53
N ASP A 516 10.80 -35.01 0.41
CA ASP A 516 9.55 -34.25 0.36
C ASP A 516 9.37 -33.60 -1.03
N THR A 517 8.12 -33.36 -1.44
CA THR A 517 7.77 -32.90 -2.78
C THR A 517 6.68 -31.84 -2.74
N LYS A 518 6.91 -30.71 -3.41
CA LYS A 518 5.93 -29.61 -3.48
C LYS A 518 5.79 -29.10 -4.91
N SER A 519 4.55 -28.99 -5.37
CA SER A 519 4.24 -28.55 -6.73
C SER A 519 3.58 -27.17 -6.78
N THR A 520 3.83 -26.45 -7.86
CA THR A 520 3.14 -25.21 -8.23
C THR A 520 2.73 -25.25 -9.69
N THR A 521 1.50 -24.82 -9.97
CA THR A 521 1.03 -24.64 -11.35
C THR A 521 1.41 -23.23 -11.79
N VAL A 522 2.46 -23.12 -12.62
CA VAL A 522 2.86 -21.86 -13.25
C VAL A 522 1.98 -21.64 -14.47
N HIS A 523 1.27 -20.52 -14.52
CA HIS A 523 0.55 -20.09 -15.70
C HIS A 523 1.18 -18.79 -16.23
N ILE A 524 1.74 -18.89 -17.43
CA ILE A 524 2.33 -17.76 -18.12
C ILE A 524 1.27 -17.18 -19.03
N ASN A 525 0.64 -16.11 -18.55
CA ASN A 525 -0.18 -15.23 -19.36
C ASN A 525 0.69 -14.72 -20.51
N GLY A 526 0.48 -15.29 -21.70
CA GLY A 526 1.21 -14.88 -22.87
C GLY A 526 1.08 -13.39 -23.08
N THR A 527 2.20 -12.70 -23.19
CA THR A 527 2.19 -11.47 -23.96
C THR A 527 1.92 -11.88 -25.41
N THR A 528 0.64 -11.94 -25.76
CA THR A 528 0.21 -11.02 -26.81
C THR A 528 0.77 -9.66 -26.41
N GLU A 529 1.95 -9.35 -26.93
CA GLU A 529 2.20 -7.99 -27.37
C GLU A 529 1.09 -7.67 -28.38
N GLU A 530 -0.04 -7.23 -27.85
CA GLU A 530 -0.56 -5.95 -28.28
C GLU A 530 0.53 -4.87 -28.03
N LYS A 531 1.62 -4.94 -28.82
CA LYS A 531 1.95 -3.83 -29.71
C LYS A 531 0.68 -3.59 -30.52
N GLY A 532 -0.28 -2.92 -29.88
CA GLY A 532 -1.69 -3.11 -30.15
C GLY A 532 -1.96 -2.92 -31.61
N LEU A 533 -2.82 -3.76 -32.21
CA LEU A 533 -3.25 -3.53 -33.58
C LEU A 533 -3.91 -2.14 -33.60
N ALA A 534 -3.11 -1.13 -33.95
CA ALA A 534 -3.50 0.25 -33.74
C ALA A 534 -4.34 0.64 -34.94
N LEU A 535 -5.60 0.17 -34.92
CA LEU A 535 -6.60 0.58 -35.87
C LEU A 535 -6.72 2.11 -35.76
N LEU A 536 -6.19 2.82 -36.75
CA LEU A 536 -6.20 4.27 -36.80
C LEU A 536 -7.01 4.70 -38.02
N VAL A 537 -8.24 5.16 -37.78
CA VAL A 537 -9.09 5.79 -38.78
C VAL A 537 -8.60 7.22 -39.02
N VAL A 538 -8.30 7.55 -40.28
CA VAL A 538 -7.86 8.88 -40.72
C VAL A 538 -8.73 9.38 -41.87
N ALA A 539 -9.04 10.68 -41.89
CA ALA A 539 -9.81 11.28 -42.99
C ALA A 539 -8.88 11.57 -44.18
N LYS A 540 -8.94 10.70 -45.19
CA LYS A 540 -8.15 10.81 -46.42
C LYS A 540 -8.60 11.97 -47.31
N LYS A 541 -9.91 12.26 -47.36
CA LYS A 541 -10.47 13.43 -48.06
C LYS A 541 -11.73 13.94 -47.37
N VAL A 542 -11.71 15.19 -46.90
CA VAL A 542 -12.86 15.89 -46.29
C VAL A 542 -13.42 16.90 -47.30
N GLN A 543 -14.73 16.83 -47.54
CA GLN A 543 -15.48 17.73 -48.42
C GLN A 543 -16.75 18.23 -47.73
N SER A 544 -17.60 18.95 -48.45
CA SER A 544 -18.85 19.52 -47.93
C SER A 544 -19.97 18.49 -47.71
N HIS A 545 -20.06 17.48 -48.58
CA HIS A 545 -21.13 16.47 -48.54
C HIS A 545 -20.64 15.03 -48.38
N PHE A 546 -19.33 14.82 -48.28
CA PHE A 546 -18.76 13.50 -48.02
C PHE A 546 -17.41 13.55 -47.30
N VAL A 547 -17.06 12.45 -46.64
CA VAL A 547 -15.74 12.20 -46.05
C VAL A 547 -15.29 10.80 -46.45
N VAL A 548 -14.12 10.71 -47.10
CA VAL A 548 -13.43 9.42 -47.30
C VAL A 548 -12.53 9.18 -46.10
N VAL A 549 -12.76 8.08 -45.40
CA VAL A 549 -11.89 7.60 -44.33
C VAL A 549 -11.09 6.38 -44.77
N GLU A 550 -9.82 6.36 -44.41
CA GLU A 550 -8.87 5.24 -44.57
C GLU A 550 -8.54 4.72 -43.18
N TRP A 551 -8.31 3.41 -43.00
CA TRP A 551 -7.81 2.87 -41.74
C TRP A 551 -6.51 2.11 -41.90
N LYS A 552 -5.58 2.40 -40.99
CA LYS A 552 -4.26 1.76 -40.92
C LYS A 552 -4.20 0.85 -39.71
N VAL A 553 -3.34 -0.17 -39.81
CA VAL A 553 -3.08 -1.17 -38.79
C VAL A 553 -1.58 -1.19 -38.56
N PHE A 554 -1.16 -1.04 -37.30
CA PHE A 554 0.23 -1.11 -36.89
C PHE A 554 0.40 -2.24 -35.86
N PRO A 555 1.55 -2.95 -35.82
CA PRO A 555 2.66 -2.87 -36.76
C PRO A 555 2.30 -3.48 -38.13
N GLY A 556 2.67 -2.81 -39.23
CA GLY A 556 2.15 -3.06 -40.58
C GLY A 556 2.64 -4.34 -41.29
N PHE A 557 3.05 -5.37 -40.55
CA PHE A 557 3.60 -6.63 -41.08
C PHE A 557 2.57 -7.77 -41.20
N ALA A 558 1.38 -7.61 -40.63
CA ALA A 558 0.28 -8.58 -40.75
C ALA A 558 -0.97 -7.91 -41.33
N SER A 559 -1.68 -8.62 -42.21
CA SER A 559 -3.07 -8.30 -42.58
C SER A 559 -4.00 -9.26 -41.82
N PRO A 560 -4.60 -8.85 -40.70
CA PRO A 560 -5.47 -9.71 -39.90
C PRO A 560 -6.74 -10.10 -40.65
N GLN A 561 -7.24 -11.32 -40.38
CA GLN A 561 -8.57 -11.73 -40.83
C GLN A 561 -9.63 -11.24 -39.83
N TRP A 562 -10.45 -10.31 -40.31
CA TRP A 562 -11.58 -9.74 -39.57
C TRP A 562 -12.81 -10.65 -39.66
N SER A 563 -13.74 -10.55 -38.71
CA SER A 563 -15.04 -11.25 -38.74
C SER A 563 -16.20 -10.32 -39.12
N SER A 564 -16.17 -9.06 -38.67
CA SER A 564 -17.08 -8.01 -39.14
C SER A 564 -16.48 -6.62 -38.93
N ALA A 565 -16.69 -5.70 -39.88
CA ALA A 565 -16.32 -4.29 -39.75
C ALA A 565 -17.59 -3.42 -39.81
N THR A 566 -17.74 -2.52 -38.84
CA THR A 566 -18.97 -1.70 -38.67
C THR A 566 -18.60 -0.26 -38.36
N MET A 567 -18.91 0.65 -39.28
CA MET A 567 -18.72 2.08 -39.15
C MET A 567 -19.93 2.72 -38.49
N HIS A 568 -19.74 3.42 -37.38
CA HIS A 568 -20.74 4.27 -36.74
C HIS A 568 -20.39 5.74 -37.00
N ILE A 569 -21.38 6.49 -37.48
CA ILE A 569 -21.32 7.94 -37.59
C ILE A 569 -22.23 8.51 -36.50
N HIS A 570 -21.70 9.39 -35.66
CA HIS A 570 -22.48 10.09 -34.64
C HIS A 570 -22.34 11.61 -34.76
N ASN A 571 -23.48 12.28 -34.61
CA ASN A 571 -23.67 13.72 -34.54
C ASN A 571 -24.93 13.95 -33.69
N PRO A 572 -25.00 15.00 -32.86
CA PRO A 572 -26.15 15.29 -32.00
C PRO A 572 -27.52 15.38 -32.71
N HIS A 573 -27.57 15.44 -34.04
CA HIS A 573 -28.81 15.41 -34.82
C HIS A 573 -29.03 14.15 -35.67
N ILE A 574 -27.98 13.36 -35.97
CA ILE A 574 -28.08 12.15 -36.81
C ILE A 574 -27.04 11.12 -36.36
N SER A 575 -27.48 9.89 -36.09
CA SER A 575 -26.64 8.70 -36.00
C SER A 575 -26.96 7.71 -37.12
N TYR A 576 -25.94 7.05 -37.66
CA TYR A 576 -26.09 5.98 -38.66
C TYR A 576 -24.97 4.94 -38.55
N THR A 577 -25.31 3.70 -38.90
CA THR A 577 -24.40 2.55 -38.81
C THR A 577 -24.34 1.82 -40.15
N ALA A 578 -23.15 1.71 -40.72
CA ALA A 578 -22.88 0.98 -41.95
C ALA A 578 -22.01 -0.26 -41.68
N LYS A 579 -22.37 -1.40 -42.27
CA LYS A 579 -21.47 -2.56 -42.36
C LYS A 579 -20.49 -2.36 -43.52
N VAL A 580 -19.22 -2.61 -43.28
CA VAL A 580 -18.12 -2.37 -44.21
C VAL A 580 -17.55 -3.73 -44.67
N PRO A 581 -17.40 -4.00 -45.98
CA PRO A 581 -16.74 -5.20 -46.48
C PRO A 581 -15.28 -5.27 -46.02
N LEU A 582 -14.83 -6.47 -45.62
CA LEU A 582 -13.60 -6.68 -44.85
C LEU A 582 -12.31 -6.45 -45.66
N ASP A 583 -12.38 -6.63 -46.98
CA ASP A 583 -11.25 -6.48 -47.90
C ASP A 583 -10.99 -5.02 -48.31
N ILE A 584 -11.91 -4.13 -47.97
CA ILE A 584 -11.80 -2.69 -48.24
C ILE A 584 -11.00 -2.02 -47.12
N LYS A 585 -10.17 -1.02 -47.46
CA LYS A 585 -9.40 -0.20 -46.48
C LYS A 585 -9.75 1.30 -46.51
N GLU A 586 -10.65 1.69 -47.40
CA GLU A 586 -11.13 3.06 -47.59
C GLU A 586 -12.65 3.08 -47.79
N TYR A 587 -13.37 3.87 -47.01
CA TYR A 587 -14.83 3.95 -47.07
C TYR A 587 -15.29 5.40 -47.26
N ASN A 588 -16.25 5.60 -48.17
CA ASN A 588 -16.74 6.93 -48.54
C ASN A 588 -18.10 7.20 -47.88
N LEU A 589 -18.11 8.08 -46.89
CA LEU A 589 -19.31 8.50 -46.17
C LEU A 589 -19.99 9.64 -46.92
N THR A 590 -21.04 9.33 -47.69
CA THR A 590 -21.81 10.29 -48.49
C THR A 590 -23.01 10.86 -47.73
N HIS A 591 -23.69 11.85 -48.34
CA HIS A 591 -24.91 12.49 -47.82
C HIS A 591 -24.74 13.23 -46.48
N LEU A 592 -23.51 13.63 -46.14
CA LEU A 592 -23.23 14.45 -44.98
C LEU A 592 -23.68 15.90 -45.21
N GLN A 593 -23.99 16.60 -44.12
CA GLN A 593 -24.31 18.03 -44.15
C GLN A 593 -23.01 18.87 -44.15
N PRO A 594 -22.96 20.02 -44.84
CA PRO A 594 -21.81 20.92 -44.83
C PRO A 594 -21.59 21.60 -43.47
N ALA A 595 -20.38 22.11 -43.24
CA ALA A 595 -19.99 22.87 -42.04
C ALA A 595 -20.26 22.16 -40.69
N THR A 596 -20.41 20.83 -40.71
CA THR A 596 -21.02 20.05 -39.64
C THR A 596 -20.01 19.06 -39.05
N LYS A 597 -19.92 19.01 -37.72
CA LYS A 597 -19.04 18.09 -37.01
C LYS A 597 -19.68 16.70 -36.87
N TYR A 598 -18.89 15.67 -37.17
CA TYR A 598 -19.23 14.27 -37.01
C TYR A 598 -18.12 13.54 -36.25
N GLU A 599 -18.49 12.63 -35.37
CA GLU A 599 -17.61 11.58 -34.87
C GLU A 599 -17.80 10.32 -35.71
N ILE A 600 -16.71 9.78 -36.26
CA ILE A 600 -16.71 8.61 -37.13
C ILE A 600 -15.91 7.52 -36.41
N CYS A 601 -16.61 6.50 -35.91
CA CYS A 601 -16.02 5.38 -35.20
C CYS A 601 -16.10 4.09 -36.02
N LEU A 602 -14.96 3.53 -36.41
CA LEU A 602 -14.89 2.19 -36.96
C LEU A 602 -14.68 1.18 -35.82
N THR A 603 -15.57 0.21 -35.71
CA THR A 603 -15.39 -0.97 -34.87
C THR A 603 -15.15 -2.18 -35.77
N ILE A 604 -14.09 -2.95 -35.53
CA ILE A 604 -13.82 -4.21 -36.23
C ILE A 604 -13.65 -5.34 -35.22
N SER A 605 -14.44 -6.40 -35.39
CA SER A 605 -14.32 -7.64 -34.63
C SER A 605 -13.35 -8.59 -35.32
N LEU A 606 -12.51 -9.26 -34.54
CA LEU A 606 -11.72 -10.40 -34.97
C LEU A 606 -12.55 -11.69 -34.83
N VAL A 607 -12.02 -12.81 -35.32
CA VAL A 607 -12.62 -14.16 -35.14
C VAL A 607 -12.58 -14.59 -33.66
N SER A 608 -11.68 -14.03 -32.86
CA SER A 608 -11.48 -14.29 -31.43
C SER A 608 -12.41 -13.51 -30.47
N ASN A 609 -13.54 -12.96 -30.97
CA ASN A 609 -14.47 -12.08 -30.24
C ASN A 609 -13.90 -10.77 -29.67
N VAL A 610 -12.60 -10.49 -29.78
CA VAL A 610 -12.02 -9.17 -29.50
C VAL A 610 -12.48 -8.18 -30.57
N ALA A 611 -12.97 -7.01 -30.15
CA ALA A 611 -13.43 -5.95 -31.03
C ALA A 611 -12.65 -4.65 -30.78
N GLN A 612 -11.91 -4.20 -31.78
CA GLN A 612 -11.16 -2.94 -31.72
C GLN A 612 -11.99 -1.78 -32.26
N ARG A 613 -11.93 -0.62 -31.59
CA ARG A 613 -12.66 0.59 -31.98
C ARG A 613 -11.70 1.78 -32.14
N SER A 614 -11.87 2.52 -33.22
CA SER A 614 -11.09 3.71 -33.56
C SER A 614 -12.02 4.84 -33.96
N CYS A 615 -11.90 6.01 -33.32
CA CYS A 615 -12.81 7.14 -33.51
C CYS A 615 -12.06 8.38 -33.99
N LEU A 616 -12.61 9.04 -35.00
CA LEU A 616 -12.09 10.24 -35.61
C LEU A 616 -13.15 11.35 -35.62
N ASN A 617 -12.81 12.51 -35.06
CA ASN A 617 -13.65 13.70 -35.12
C ASN A 617 -13.34 14.52 -36.38
N VAL A 618 -14.34 14.72 -37.25
CA VAL A 618 -14.20 15.43 -38.54
C VAL A 618 -15.31 16.47 -38.69
N THR A 619 -14.94 17.69 -39.08
CA THR A 619 -15.91 18.71 -39.52
C THR A 619 -15.92 18.74 -41.05
N THR A 620 -17.08 18.56 -41.67
CA THR A 620 -17.25 18.73 -43.12
C THR A 620 -16.98 20.18 -43.52
N LYS A 621 -16.50 20.39 -44.75
CA LYS A 621 -16.27 21.76 -45.25
C LYS A 621 -17.59 22.50 -45.40
N GLU A 622 -17.55 23.83 -45.38
CA GLU A 622 -18.69 24.64 -45.82
C GLU A 622 -19.06 24.31 -47.27
N ALA A 623 -20.30 24.62 -47.67
CA ALA A 623 -20.81 24.38 -49.01
C ALA A 623 -20.22 25.38 -50.02
N SER A 624 -18.93 25.25 -50.31
CA SER A 624 -18.25 26.09 -51.30
C SER A 624 -18.85 25.87 -52.69
N LEU A 625 -19.67 26.83 -53.14
CA LEU A 625 -20.03 27.06 -54.54
C LEU A 625 -18.78 27.52 -55.32
N ALA A 626 -17.79 26.63 -55.40
CA ALA A 626 -16.49 26.87 -56.00
C ALA A 626 -16.30 25.91 -57.18
N VAL A 627 -16.24 26.48 -58.38
CA VAL A 627 -15.86 25.75 -59.60
C VAL A 627 -14.40 25.30 -59.44
N GLU A 628 -14.15 23.99 -59.45
CA GLU A 628 -12.80 23.43 -59.30
C GLU A 628 -12.01 23.64 -60.61
N MET A 629 -11.44 24.83 -60.78
CA MET A 629 -10.46 25.11 -61.84
C MET A 629 -9.17 24.34 -61.54
N VAL A 630 -9.07 23.13 -62.12
CA VAL A 630 -7.91 22.24 -61.98
C VAL A 630 -6.68 22.87 -62.66
N SER A 631 -5.81 23.48 -61.85
CA SER A 631 -4.47 23.94 -62.23
C SER A 631 -3.44 22.87 -61.89
N GLN A 632 -3.46 21.74 -62.61
CA GLN A 632 -2.48 20.67 -62.41
C GLN A 632 -1.17 20.95 -63.19
N PRO A 633 0.04 20.70 -62.63
CA PRO A 633 1.29 21.14 -63.25
C PRO A 633 1.68 20.46 -64.56
N SER A 634 2.55 21.13 -65.32
CA SER A 634 3.04 20.75 -66.64
C SER A 634 4.01 19.55 -66.61
N GLY A 635 3.49 18.36 -66.92
CA GLY A 635 4.29 17.15 -67.23
C GLY A 635 5.00 17.22 -68.58
N MET A 636 5.94 18.16 -68.74
CA MET A 636 6.72 18.42 -69.97
C MET A 636 7.75 17.32 -70.29
N ALA A 637 7.26 16.10 -70.58
CA ALA A 637 8.08 14.98 -71.05
C ALA A 637 7.37 14.03 -72.05
N LEU A 638 6.03 13.89 -71.99
CA LEU A 638 5.27 12.97 -72.87
C LEU A 638 4.37 13.67 -73.92
N VAL A 639 4.55 14.99 -74.09
CA VAL A 639 3.68 15.85 -74.93
C VAL A 639 3.76 15.52 -76.44
N ALA A 640 4.83 14.84 -76.89
CA ALA A 640 5.10 14.59 -78.31
C ALA A 640 4.15 13.62 -79.03
N VAL A 641 3.41 12.75 -78.31
CA VAL A 641 2.69 11.61 -78.93
C VAL A 641 1.17 11.77 -78.94
N LEU A 642 0.59 12.53 -77.99
CA LEU A 642 -0.87 12.68 -77.86
C LEU A 642 -1.45 13.93 -78.56
N GLY A 643 -0.64 14.96 -78.82
CA GLY A 643 -1.09 16.21 -79.44
C GLY A 643 -1.64 16.06 -80.86
N SER A 644 -1.20 15.03 -81.59
CA SER A 644 -1.62 14.74 -82.97
C SER A 644 -3.03 14.15 -83.09
N LEU A 645 -3.54 13.48 -82.04
CA LEU A 645 -4.87 12.85 -82.05
C LEU A 645 -5.98 13.81 -81.60
N PHE A 646 -5.69 14.73 -80.67
CA PHE A 646 -6.73 15.59 -80.10
C PHE A 646 -7.24 16.67 -81.07
N ALA A 647 -6.35 17.21 -81.92
CA ALA A 647 -6.67 18.26 -82.89
C ALA A 647 -7.69 17.82 -83.98
N ALA A 648 -7.72 16.52 -84.30
CA ALA A 648 -8.66 15.96 -85.28
C ALA A 648 -10.10 15.87 -84.74
N LEU A 649 -10.26 15.61 -83.44
CA LEU A 649 -11.58 15.43 -82.80
C LEU A 649 -12.23 16.78 -82.41
N SER A 650 -11.44 17.79 -82.04
CA SER A 650 -11.95 19.11 -81.67
C SER A 650 -12.70 19.84 -82.80
N MET A 651 -12.34 19.57 -84.06
CA MET A 651 -13.00 20.19 -85.23
C MET A 651 -14.42 19.64 -85.47
N VAL A 652 -14.70 18.40 -85.09
CA VAL A 652 -16.01 17.75 -85.36
C VAL A 652 -17.08 18.20 -84.36
N LEU A 653 -16.71 18.32 -83.08
CA LEU A 653 -17.65 18.69 -82.01
C LEU A 653 -18.07 20.17 -82.07
N LEU A 654 -17.20 21.06 -82.57
CA LEU A 654 -17.52 22.48 -82.76
C LEU A 654 -18.64 22.72 -83.79
N VAL A 655 -18.78 21.86 -84.80
CA VAL A 655 -19.87 21.93 -85.79
C VAL A 655 -21.23 21.61 -85.14
N LEU A 656 -21.27 20.64 -84.21
CA LEU A 656 -22.49 20.27 -83.49
C LEU A 656 -22.87 21.30 -82.42
N TYR A 657 -21.89 21.97 -81.80
CA TYR A 657 -22.12 23.01 -80.79
C TYR A 657 -22.92 24.21 -81.34
N VAL A 658 -22.78 24.54 -82.62
CA VAL A 658 -23.55 25.60 -83.29
C VAL A 658 -25.03 25.23 -83.46
N GLY A 659 -25.38 23.93 -83.50
CA GLY A 659 -26.72 23.46 -83.84
C GLY A 659 -27.78 23.57 -82.74
N HIS A 660 -27.39 23.62 -81.45
CA HIS A 660 -28.33 23.50 -80.31
C HIS A 660 -28.47 24.76 -79.43
N GLN A 661 -27.99 25.91 -79.91
CA GLN A 661 -28.12 27.23 -79.27
C GLN A 661 -29.54 27.85 -79.39
N LEU A 662 -30.61 27.04 -79.30
CA LEU A 662 -32.00 27.49 -79.48
C LEU A 662 -32.98 26.85 -78.47
N LYS A 663 -33.66 27.72 -77.70
CA LYS A 663 -34.82 27.45 -76.80
C LYS A 663 -34.55 26.56 -75.56
N GLN A 664 -35.10 26.86 -74.37
CA GLN A 664 -35.84 28.05 -73.90
C GLN A 664 -35.73 28.21 -72.38
N LYS A 665 -35.89 29.44 -71.86
CA LYS A 665 -36.20 29.73 -70.42
C LYS A 665 -37.69 29.39 -70.17
N SER A 666 -38.22 29.13 -68.97
CA SER A 666 -38.15 29.96 -67.75
C SER A 666 -39.09 29.40 -66.64
N CYS A 667 -38.87 29.80 -65.37
CA CYS A 667 -39.88 29.94 -64.28
C CYS A 667 -40.60 28.69 -63.69
N HIS A 668 -41.22 28.70 -62.49
CA HIS A 668 -40.92 29.33 -61.17
C HIS A 668 -41.92 28.84 -60.10
N HIS A 669 -41.57 28.86 -58.78
CA HIS A 669 -42.47 28.71 -57.60
C HIS A 669 -43.25 27.37 -57.45
N SER A 670 -43.94 27.02 -56.32
CA SER A 670 -43.66 27.15 -54.86
C SER A 670 -44.74 26.39 -54.02
N LEU A 671 -44.54 26.28 -52.69
CA LEU A 671 -45.56 26.05 -51.63
C LEU A 671 -46.36 24.71 -51.49
N LYS A 672 -45.74 23.72 -50.81
CA LYS A 672 -46.18 23.12 -49.52
C LYS A 672 -47.70 23.08 -49.14
N LYS A 673 -48.38 21.92 -49.18
CA LYS A 673 -49.45 21.48 -48.22
C LYS A 673 -50.03 20.06 -48.44
N TYR A 674 -50.52 19.41 -47.36
CA TYR A 674 -51.42 18.20 -47.30
C TYR A 674 -50.86 16.89 -47.94
N VAL A 675 -51.36 15.66 -47.67
CA VAL A 675 -51.90 14.98 -46.47
C VAL A 675 -51.83 13.44 -46.71
N GLN A 676 -52.23 12.60 -45.74
CA GLN A 676 -52.28 11.12 -45.82
C GLN A 676 -53.31 10.55 -46.84
N HIS A 677 -53.43 9.20 -46.84
CA HIS A 677 -54.34 8.34 -47.60
C HIS A 677 -53.85 8.01 -49.03
N THR A 678 -53.90 6.77 -49.53
CA THR A 678 -54.42 5.46 -49.03
C THR A 678 -53.77 4.33 -49.86
N SER A 679 -53.88 3.01 -49.62
CA SER A 679 -54.51 2.16 -48.58
C SER A 679 -53.90 0.73 -48.68
N SER A 680 -54.30 -0.17 -47.77
CA SER A 680 -54.61 -1.59 -48.04
C SER A 680 -53.77 -2.39 -49.05
N ILE A 681 -53.19 -3.51 -48.59
CA ILE A 681 -53.85 -4.83 -48.68
C ILE A 681 -53.23 -5.76 -47.61
N PRO A 682 -54.02 -6.59 -46.91
CA PRO A 682 -53.53 -7.50 -45.87
C PRO A 682 -53.00 -8.83 -46.45
N LEU A 683 -52.29 -9.58 -45.60
CA LEU A 683 -51.88 -10.97 -45.86
C LEU A 683 -53.11 -11.87 -46.07
N ASN A 684 -53.03 -12.80 -47.04
CA ASN A 684 -52.84 -14.22 -46.72
C ASN A 684 -52.39 -15.05 -47.96
N GLU A 685 -52.01 -16.32 -47.70
CA GLU A 685 -51.97 -17.49 -48.60
C GLU A 685 -50.73 -17.82 -49.50
N LEU A 686 -50.27 -19.07 -49.27
CA LEU A 686 -49.72 -20.10 -50.18
C LEU A 686 -48.37 -19.94 -50.94
N TYR A 687 -47.33 -20.61 -50.37
CA TYR A 687 -46.52 -21.73 -50.93
C TYR A 687 -45.78 -21.60 -52.30
N PRO A 688 -44.74 -22.44 -52.60
CA PRO A 688 -44.14 -23.55 -51.82
C PRO A 688 -42.60 -23.39 -51.60
N PRO A 689 -41.84 -24.38 -51.07
CA PRO A 689 -42.19 -25.55 -50.22
C PRO A 689 -41.45 -25.50 -48.85
N LEU A 690 -41.73 -26.29 -47.79
CA LEU A 690 -42.76 -27.30 -47.47
C LEU A 690 -42.77 -27.52 -45.93
N ILE A 691 -43.95 -27.69 -45.30
CA ILE A 691 -44.19 -28.30 -43.96
C ILE A 691 -43.53 -27.58 -42.75
N ASN A 692 -44.30 -26.86 -41.91
CA ASN A 692 -45.10 -27.32 -40.76
C ASN A 692 -44.24 -27.93 -39.61
N LEU A 693 -44.46 -27.65 -38.32
CA LEU A 693 -45.50 -26.86 -37.61
C LEU A 693 -45.01 -26.60 -36.16
N TRP A 694 -45.37 -25.47 -35.54
CA TRP A 694 -45.65 -25.31 -34.09
C TRP A 694 -46.13 -23.87 -33.81
N GLU A 695 -46.97 -23.70 -32.78
CA GLU A 695 -47.65 -22.43 -32.46
C GLU A 695 -47.01 -21.68 -31.28
N ASN A 696 -47.24 -20.36 -31.28
CA ASN A 696 -47.08 -19.44 -30.14
C ASN A 696 -48.21 -19.71 -29.09
N GLU A 697 -48.38 -19.02 -27.95
CA GLU A 697 -47.97 -17.67 -27.54
C GLU A 697 -48.05 -17.48 -25.99
N SER A 698 -47.63 -16.29 -25.51
CA SER A 698 -48.09 -15.54 -24.31
C SER A 698 -48.29 -16.28 -22.95
N GLU A 699 -47.58 -15.96 -21.85
CA GLU A 699 -47.46 -14.68 -21.09
C GLU A 699 -48.51 -14.41 -19.98
N LYS A 700 -47.97 -14.17 -18.78
CA LYS A 700 -48.39 -13.23 -17.69
C LYS A 700 -49.55 -13.54 -16.72
N GLU A 701 -49.13 -13.74 -15.46
CA GLU A 701 -49.57 -13.07 -14.22
C GLU A 701 -51.06 -13.02 -13.80
N LYS A 702 -51.40 -13.59 -12.62
CA LYS A 702 -51.41 -12.84 -11.33
C LYS A 702 -51.64 -13.74 -10.09
N ASP A 703 -51.35 -13.18 -8.91
CA ASP A 703 -51.39 -13.84 -7.60
C ASP A 703 -52.78 -14.28 -7.10
N CYS A 704 -52.81 -15.36 -6.29
CA CYS A 704 -53.07 -15.22 -4.84
C CYS A 704 -52.95 -16.54 -4.04
N THR A 705 -51.90 -16.63 -3.20
CA THR A 705 -51.88 -17.16 -1.81
C THR A 705 -52.50 -18.52 -1.40
N LEU A 706 -51.67 -19.26 -0.63
CA LEU A 706 -51.95 -20.10 0.57
C LEU A 706 -52.09 -21.65 0.47
N GLU A 707 -51.44 -22.26 1.48
CA GLU A 707 -51.58 -23.59 2.11
C GLU A 707 -51.16 -24.91 1.39
N GLN A 708 -50.10 -25.51 1.94
CA GLN A 708 -49.81 -26.96 2.02
C GLN A 708 -50.74 -27.64 3.09
N PRO A 709 -50.75 -28.98 3.38
CA PRO A 709 -49.81 -30.05 3.03
C PRO A 709 -50.48 -31.38 2.48
N PRO A 710 -50.29 -32.63 3.00
CA PRO A 710 -49.37 -33.60 2.37
C PRO A 710 -49.86 -35.07 2.12
N ALA A 711 -49.30 -35.71 1.06
CA ALA A 711 -48.98 -37.16 0.93
C ALA A 711 -50.12 -38.20 1.22
N PRO A 712 -49.89 -39.54 1.40
CA PRO A 712 -48.87 -40.51 0.91
C PRO A 712 -49.58 -41.65 0.09
N PRO A 713 -49.34 -43.01 0.17
CA PRO A 713 -48.18 -43.88 0.51
C PRO A 713 -47.93 -45.16 -0.40
N ASN A 714 -46.88 -45.95 -0.06
CA ASN A 714 -46.72 -47.43 -0.12
C ASN A 714 -46.37 -48.26 -1.42
N PHE A 715 -45.12 -48.79 -1.44
CA PHE A 715 -44.66 -50.21 -1.27
C PHE A 715 -45.47 -51.43 -1.83
N PRO A 716 -44.85 -52.59 -2.22
CA PRO A 716 -43.70 -53.27 -1.54
C PRO A 716 -42.58 -53.94 -2.40
N VAL A 717 -41.66 -54.66 -1.73
CA VAL A 717 -40.34 -55.25 -2.10
C VAL A 717 -40.12 -56.50 -1.18
N PRO A 718 -39.30 -57.58 -1.41
CA PRO A 718 -38.13 -57.86 -2.31
C PRO A 718 -38.41 -59.07 -3.27
N PRO A 719 -37.55 -60.10 -3.59
CA PRO A 719 -36.08 -60.38 -3.53
C PRO A 719 -35.44 -60.93 -4.85
N ALA A 720 -34.17 -61.39 -4.96
CA ALA A 720 -32.85 -60.95 -4.43
C ALA A 720 -31.67 -61.71 -5.12
N LEU A 721 -30.48 -61.10 -5.22
CA LEU A 721 -29.16 -61.78 -5.28
C LEU A 721 -28.00 -60.78 -5.06
N GLN A 722 -26.85 -61.27 -4.60
CA GLN A 722 -25.63 -60.52 -4.21
C GLN A 722 -24.64 -60.43 -5.42
N ILE A 723 -23.48 -59.74 -5.44
CA ILE A 723 -22.39 -59.52 -4.45
C ILE A 723 -21.71 -58.14 -4.65
N ASP A 724 -21.03 -57.65 -3.60
CA ASP A 724 -20.34 -56.35 -3.45
C ASP A 724 -18.86 -56.34 -3.92
N THR A 725 -18.35 -55.15 -4.28
CA THR A 725 -16.92 -54.75 -4.19
C THR A 725 -16.78 -53.21 -4.30
N SER A 726 -17.18 -52.51 -3.24
CA SER A 726 -16.94 -51.07 -2.99
C SER A 726 -15.44 -50.71 -3.07
N LYS A 727 -14.93 -49.57 -3.60
CA LYS A 727 -15.37 -48.14 -3.71
C LYS A 727 -15.34 -47.37 -2.39
N THR A 728 -14.35 -46.52 -2.10
CA THR A 728 -14.07 -45.15 -2.65
C THR A 728 -15.17 -44.11 -2.41
N TYR A 729 -14.89 -43.19 -1.48
CA TYR A 729 -15.50 -41.86 -1.29
C TYR A 729 -14.32 -40.90 -1.03
N ILE A 730 -14.12 -39.75 -1.69
CA ILE A 730 -15.00 -38.60 -1.99
C ILE A 730 -15.44 -37.86 -0.72
N TRP A 731 -14.96 -36.61 -0.60
CA TRP A 731 -15.28 -35.63 0.44
C TRP A 731 -15.57 -34.28 -0.20
N GLN A 732 -16.68 -33.66 0.19
CA GLN A 732 -17.07 -32.23 0.08
C GLN A 732 -18.50 -32.10 0.66
N PRO A 733 -18.99 -30.90 1.03
CA PRO A 733 -18.32 -29.58 0.97
C PRO A 733 -17.22 -29.42 2.02
#